data_AF-A0AAD3SE34-F1
#
_entry.id   AF-A0AAD3SE34-F1
#
_cell.length_a   1.000
_cell.length_b   1.000
_cell.length_c   1.000
_cell.angle_alpha   90.00
_cell.angle_beta   90.00
_cell.angle_gamma   90.00
#
_symmetry.space_group_name_H-M   'P 1'
#
loop_
_entity.id
_entity.type
_entity.pdbx_description
1 polymer ?
#
loop_
_entity_poly.entity_id
_entity_poly.type
_entity_poly.pdbx_seq_one_letter_code
_entity_poly.pdbx_strand_id
1 'polypeptide(L)'
;MYGDCQVLSSSMGENAASSDSLFSSPIRNPNFTFMANMPFHSFPPMIPSGVLLRGKEEMESMSGSEQIEALSGNEQETDEQQQQSQQQQPPKKKRYHRHTARQIQEMEALFKECPHPDDKQRLKLSQELGLKPRQVKFWFQNRRTQMKAQHDRTDNVILRTENDALKNENYRLQALMGSLMCPNCGGQPMLGEVPYDEQQLQLENARLKEELNRLCSLPSRYSGRPIQSAVPPPALLPPSLDLDMNIYSRHFQEPLVTCAEMIMPVPILPENLPFHGGGPVLDEEKPLAFELAMSSMDELVKMCQLDEPLWTRGNHSVELLDVEEHARMFPWPMNLKQHYCELRTEATRSRALVIMNSVNLVDAFLDANKWMELFPSIISRAKTIQILASGLSGHASGSLHLMYAELQALSPLVPTREIHFLRYCQQNVEEGAWAIVDFPVDGFHGTLQHSFLKYRRRPSGCIIQDMPNGYSKVTWVEHAETMEEKPVHQIFNQYVNSGMAFGAQRWLAVLQRQCERVGSFMTRNVSDVGAIQSPEARKNLMRLAQRMIRTFCSNISTSGGQSWTALSDSAEDTIRITTRKVTEPGQPNGLILTAVSTTWLPFPHHQVFHLLKNERRRSLLEALSNGNSLHEVAHIANGSDSGNCISLLRINVGGTNSSENVELMLQESCTDSSGSIIAYSTVEVNYIQLVMSGEDPSCIPLLPMGFSIIPIDETGLTAADFPGASDGSAASLKDEDGHGVANNHGNPSCLLTVGLQVHVSTVPSAKLGLSSVTAINNHLCNAVHQINAALSSSATINAAAAAERPSAAPRQ
;
A
#
# COMPACT_ATOMS: atom_id res chain seq x y z
N MET A 1 4.67 36.49 -16.22
CA MET A 1 3.87 37.72 -16.20
C MET A 1 3.39 37.93 -14.77
N TYR A 2 4.00 38.89 -14.10
CA TYR A 2 3.69 39.29 -12.72
C TYR A 2 2.34 39.99 -12.64
N GLY A 3 1.63 39.82 -11.53
CA GLY A 3 0.41 40.55 -11.20
C GLY A 3 0.32 40.74 -9.69
N ASP A 4 0.92 41.83 -9.23
CA ASP A 4 0.83 42.34 -7.86
C ASP A 4 -0.62 42.71 -7.49
N CYS A 5 -1.03 42.42 -6.26
CA CYS A 5 -2.20 43.05 -5.66
C CYS A 5 -1.76 43.77 -4.39
N GLN A 6 -1.76 45.10 -4.46
CA GLN A 6 -1.43 46.02 -3.38
C GLN A 6 -2.48 45.94 -2.25
N VAL A 7 -1.98 45.78 -1.02
CA VAL A 7 -2.75 45.94 0.22
C VAL A 7 -2.81 47.42 0.57
N LEU A 8 -4.03 47.98 0.66
CA LEU A 8 -4.26 49.29 1.24
C LEU A 8 -4.60 49.14 2.72
N SER A 9 -3.66 49.56 3.56
CA SER A 9 -3.84 49.86 4.97
C SER A 9 -4.74 51.08 5.15
N SER A 10 -5.76 50.98 6.02
CA SER A 10 -6.36 52.17 6.63
C SER A 10 -6.58 51.94 8.11
N SER A 11 -5.82 52.69 8.89
CA SER A 11 -5.97 52.91 10.33
C SER A 11 -6.92 54.08 10.57
N MET A 12 -7.94 53.94 11.41
CA MET A 12 -8.46 55.03 12.25
C MET A 12 -9.39 54.47 13.35
N GLY A 13 -9.11 54.86 14.61
CA GLY A 13 -10.14 55.34 15.53
C GLY A 13 -10.61 54.39 16.63
N GLU A 14 -10.03 54.56 17.82
CA GLU A 14 -10.54 54.08 19.11
C GLU A 14 -11.97 54.55 19.40
N ASN A 15 -12.77 53.70 20.04
CA ASN A 15 -13.69 54.12 21.11
C ASN A 15 -14.08 52.92 21.99
N ALA A 16 -13.85 53.07 23.29
CA ALA A 16 -14.20 52.14 24.34
C ALA A 16 -15.69 52.21 24.67
N ALA A 17 -16.34 51.04 24.81
CA ALA A 17 -17.51 50.86 25.66
C ALA A 17 -17.67 49.38 26.03
N SER A 18 -17.54 49.07 27.31
CA SER A 18 -17.99 47.80 27.90
C SER A 18 -19.52 47.80 28.03
N SER A 19 -20.18 46.70 27.69
CA SER A 19 -21.26 46.15 28.53
C SER A 19 -21.62 44.75 28.07
N ASP A 20 -21.71 43.88 29.07
CA ASP A 20 -22.18 42.51 29.01
C ASP A 20 -23.54 42.34 28.33
N SER A 21 -23.79 41.08 27.96
CA SER A 21 -25.03 40.49 27.46
C SER A 21 -25.28 40.67 25.96
N LEU A 22 -24.97 39.61 25.19
CA LEU A 22 -25.77 39.06 24.09
C LEU A 22 -25.11 37.74 23.62
N PHE A 23 -24.93 36.78 24.54
CA PHE A 23 -24.56 35.40 24.21
C PHE A 23 -25.80 34.50 24.25
N SER A 24 -26.26 34.07 23.07
CA SER A 24 -26.83 32.73 22.82
C SER A 24 -27.33 32.66 21.38
N SER A 25 -26.50 32.11 20.49
CA SER A 25 -26.94 31.55 19.22
C SER A 25 -25.85 30.59 18.69
N PRO A 26 -26.08 29.26 18.70
CA PRO A 26 -25.15 28.32 18.10
C PRO A 26 -25.28 28.37 16.58
N ILE A 27 -24.21 28.76 15.89
CA ILE A 27 -24.14 28.76 14.43
C ILE A 27 -23.91 27.32 13.96
N ARG A 28 -24.93 26.77 13.28
CA ARG A 28 -24.96 25.43 12.68
C ARG A 28 -23.87 25.26 11.61
N ASN A 29 -23.18 24.13 11.70
CA ASN A 29 -22.21 23.62 10.72
C ASN A 29 -22.93 23.24 9.40
N PRO A 30 -22.49 23.70 8.21
CA PRO A 30 -23.23 23.50 6.95
C PRO A 30 -23.18 22.06 6.38
N ASN A 31 -22.34 21.17 6.91
CA ASN A 31 -22.31 19.76 6.48
C ASN A 31 -23.55 18.95 6.90
N PHE A 32 -24.41 19.49 7.77
CA PHE A 32 -25.58 18.77 8.30
C PHE A 32 -26.95 19.23 7.74
N THR A 33 -27.00 20.08 6.70
CA THR A 33 -28.30 20.58 6.19
C THR A 33 -28.49 20.63 4.67
N PHE A 34 -27.67 19.96 3.85
CA PHE A 34 -27.87 20.02 2.39
C PHE A 34 -28.85 18.97 1.80
N MET A 35 -29.48 18.11 2.61
CA MET A 35 -30.46 17.12 2.10
C MET A 35 -31.87 17.26 2.67
N ALA A 36 -32.34 18.50 2.91
CA ALA A 36 -33.76 18.72 3.24
C ALA A 36 -34.23 20.10 2.75
N ASN A 37 -34.59 20.19 1.47
CA ASN A 37 -35.74 20.94 0.94
C ASN A 37 -35.56 21.26 -0.55
N MET A 38 -36.38 20.65 -1.41
CA MET A 38 -37.26 21.31 -2.40
C MET A 38 -37.87 20.26 -3.37
N PRO A 39 -39.01 20.56 -4.05
CA PRO A 39 -40.09 19.61 -4.31
C PRO A 39 -39.88 18.75 -5.56
N PHE A 40 -40.18 17.45 -5.45
CA PHE A 40 -40.26 16.53 -6.58
C PHE A 40 -41.57 16.77 -7.35
N HIS A 41 -41.45 17.28 -8.59
CA HIS A 41 -42.47 17.06 -9.61
C HIS A 41 -42.20 15.73 -10.30
N SER A 42 -43.12 14.77 -10.14
CA SER A 42 -43.11 13.48 -10.84
C SER A 42 -43.34 13.66 -12.35
N PHE A 43 -42.54 12.98 -13.15
CA PHE A 43 -42.86 12.61 -14.54
C PHE A 43 -42.52 11.13 -14.78
N PRO A 44 -43.25 10.45 -15.69
CA PRO A 44 -43.48 9.00 -15.66
C PRO A 44 -42.36 8.16 -16.31
N PRO A 45 -42.33 6.83 -16.05
CA PRO A 45 -41.31 5.92 -16.60
C PRO A 45 -41.58 5.61 -18.07
N MET A 46 -40.55 5.80 -18.92
CA MET A 46 -40.52 5.32 -20.30
C MET A 46 -40.05 3.87 -20.32
N ILE A 47 -40.96 2.98 -20.72
CA ILE A 47 -40.75 1.57 -21.03
C ILE A 47 -40.00 1.45 -22.37
N PRO A 48 -38.93 0.64 -22.50
CA PRO A 48 -38.50 0.16 -23.81
C PRO A 48 -39.32 -1.08 -24.18
N SER A 49 -40.28 -0.89 -25.06
CA SER A 49 -41.02 -1.96 -25.73
C SER A 49 -40.08 -2.85 -26.53
N GLY A 50 -40.22 -4.16 -26.35
CA GLY A 50 -39.52 -5.17 -27.13
C GLY A 50 -39.95 -5.23 -28.59
N VAL A 51 -39.08 -5.79 -29.41
CA VAL A 51 -39.43 -6.38 -30.71
C VAL A 51 -39.02 -7.84 -30.67
N LEU A 52 -39.99 -8.69 -30.96
CA LEU A 52 -40.02 -10.13 -30.83
C LEU A 52 -40.28 -10.69 -32.24
N LEU A 53 -39.46 -11.62 -32.70
CA LEU A 53 -39.68 -12.52 -33.85
C LEU A 53 -38.66 -13.66 -33.68
N ARG A 54 -38.96 -14.73 -32.95
CA ARG A 54 -39.72 -15.94 -33.33
C ARG A 54 -39.18 -16.64 -34.58
N GLY A 55 -38.43 -17.72 -34.34
CA GLY A 55 -38.16 -18.81 -35.27
C GLY A 55 -37.80 -20.06 -34.49
N LYS A 56 -38.80 -20.94 -34.25
CA LYS A 56 -38.62 -22.33 -33.83
C LYS A 56 -38.03 -23.10 -35.01
N GLU A 57 -36.98 -23.89 -34.82
CA GLU A 57 -36.86 -25.23 -35.42
C GLU A 57 -36.09 -26.15 -34.46
N GLU A 58 -36.70 -27.29 -34.20
CA GLU A 58 -36.12 -28.46 -33.53
C GLU A 58 -35.10 -29.13 -34.46
N MET A 59 -34.38 -30.13 -33.95
CA MET A 59 -34.03 -31.40 -34.63
C MET A 59 -32.52 -31.76 -34.64
N GLU A 60 -32.29 -32.89 -33.94
CA GLU A 60 -31.37 -33.99 -34.27
C GLU A 60 -29.86 -33.89 -33.98
N SER A 61 -29.50 -34.40 -32.79
CA SER A 61 -28.29 -35.18 -32.59
C SER A 61 -28.32 -36.44 -33.47
N MET A 62 -27.56 -36.46 -34.57
CA MET A 62 -27.17 -37.70 -35.24
C MET A 62 -25.78 -38.14 -34.78
N SER A 63 -25.81 -39.13 -33.91
CA SER A 63 -24.75 -40.09 -33.66
C SER A 63 -24.63 -41.04 -34.86
N GLY A 64 -23.47 -41.06 -35.51
CA GLY A 64 -23.12 -42.01 -36.57
C GLY A 64 -21.83 -42.72 -36.23
N SER A 65 -21.95 -43.93 -35.67
CA SER A 65 -20.86 -44.87 -35.44
C SER A 65 -20.63 -45.70 -36.70
N GLU A 66 -19.37 -46.00 -37.03
CA GLU A 66 -19.03 -47.16 -37.88
C GLU A 66 -18.45 -48.26 -36.98
N GLN A 67 -19.16 -49.39 -37.00
CA GLN A 67 -18.84 -50.69 -36.38
C GLN A 67 -17.82 -51.47 -37.24
N ILE A 68 -17.17 -52.47 -36.62
CA ILE A 68 -17.21 -53.91 -37.00
C ILE A 68 -16.26 -54.67 -36.03
N GLU A 69 -16.85 -55.37 -35.05
CA GLU A 69 -16.89 -56.85 -34.87
C GLU A 69 -15.67 -57.42 -34.12
N ALA A 70 -15.82 -57.86 -32.87
CA ALA A 70 -16.36 -59.13 -32.37
C ALA A 70 -15.28 -60.22 -32.25
N LEU A 71 -15.03 -60.66 -31.00
CA LEU A 71 -15.06 -62.06 -30.53
C LEU A 71 -14.34 -62.17 -29.18
N SER A 72 -15.13 -62.34 -28.12
CA SER A 72 -14.71 -62.86 -26.81
C SER A 72 -15.22 -64.30 -26.73
N GLY A 73 -14.32 -65.25 -26.46
CA GLY A 73 -14.64 -66.64 -26.17
C GLY A 73 -14.01 -67.06 -24.86
N ASN A 74 -14.87 -67.22 -23.86
CA ASN A 74 -14.82 -67.96 -22.58
C ASN A 74 -13.49 -68.41 -21.94
N GLU A 75 -13.46 -68.15 -20.63
CA GLU A 75 -12.69 -68.83 -19.59
C GLU A 75 -13.21 -70.28 -19.35
N GLN A 76 -12.31 -71.20 -19.00
CA GLN A 76 -12.57 -72.43 -18.24
C GLN A 76 -11.31 -72.72 -17.41
N GLU A 77 -11.40 -72.56 -16.08
CA GLU A 77 -11.47 -73.65 -15.08
C GLU A 77 -10.26 -74.57 -15.06
N THR A 78 -9.47 -74.57 -13.97
CA THR A 78 -9.44 -75.63 -12.92
C THR A 78 -8.20 -75.49 -12.01
N ASP A 79 -8.42 -75.84 -10.74
CA ASP A 79 -7.43 -76.04 -9.67
C ASP A 79 -6.32 -77.05 -10.05
N GLU A 80 -5.12 -76.89 -9.48
CA GLU A 80 -4.43 -77.90 -8.65
C GLU A 80 -2.99 -77.49 -8.27
N GLN A 81 -2.42 -78.27 -7.37
CA GLN A 81 -1.50 -77.92 -6.29
C GLN A 81 0.01 -77.98 -6.63
N GLN A 82 0.78 -77.39 -5.70
CA GLN A 82 2.11 -77.79 -5.19
C GLN A 82 3.44 -77.29 -5.82
N GLN A 83 4.19 -76.65 -4.91
CA GLN A 83 5.64 -76.71 -4.64
C GLN A 83 6.68 -75.93 -5.49
N GLN A 84 7.35 -75.03 -4.75
CA GLN A 84 8.76 -74.60 -4.79
C GLN A 84 9.49 -74.49 -6.14
N SER A 85 9.86 -73.27 -6.52
CA SER A 85 11.26 -72.87 -6.75
C SER A 85 11.38 -71.37 -7.03
N GLN A 86 12.46 -70.77 -6.51
CA GLN A 86 12.86 -69.39 -6.75
C GLN A 86 13.18 -69.18 -8.24
N GLN A 87 12.60 -68.17 -8.88
CA GLN A 87 13.24 -67.39 -9.95
C GLN A 87 12.47 -66.09 -10.23
N GLN A 88 13.26 -65.06 -10.52
CA GLN A 88 12.90 -63.65 -10.67
C GLN A 88 12.02 -63.40 -11.91
N GLN A 89 10.89 -62.68 -11.74
CA GLN A 89 10.21 -61.98 -12.83
C GLN A 89 9.64 -60.62 -12.34
N PRO A 90 9.61 -59.57 -13.20
CA PRO A 90 9.23 -58.21 -12.83
C PRO A 90 7.71 -58.07 -12.60
N PRO A 91 7.26 -57.12 -11.75
CA PRO A 91 5.86 -57.02 -11.36
C PRO A 91 4.96 -56.54 -12.51
N LYS A 92 3.94 -57.32 -12.84
CA LYS A 92 2.89 -57.00 -13.82
C LYS A 92 2.17 -55.70 -13.43
N LYS A 93 2.10 -54.74 -14.34
CA LYS A 93 1.40 -53.44 -14.17
C LYS A 93 -0.08 -53.67 -13.80
N LYS A 94 -0.52 -53.10 -12.69
CA LYS A 94 -1.93 -53.12 -12.23
C LYS A 94 -2.81 -52.43 -13.28
N ARG A 95 -3.71 -53.19 -13.91
CA ARG A 95 -4.72 -52.68 -14.84
C ARG A 95 -5.73 -51.84 -14.03
N TYR A 96 -5.75 -50.53 -14.22
CA TYR A 96 -6.71 -49.65 -13.54
C TYR A 96 -8.14 -50.02 -13.97
N HIS A 97 -9.00 -50.33 -12.99
CA HIS A 97 -10.41 -50.59 -13.24
C HIS A 97 -11.11 -49.27 -13.60
N ARG A 98 -11.58 -49.14 -14.85
CA ARG A 98 -12.38 -47.99 -15.30
C ARG A 98 -13.79 -48.10 -14.73
N HIS A 99 -14.35 -46.98 -14.27
CA HIS A 99 -15.76 -46.93 -13.85
C HIS A 99 -16.70 -47.31 -15.00
N THR A 100 -17.77 -48.03 -14.68
CA THR A 100 -18.79 -48.41 -15.67
C THR A 100 -19.64 -47.19 -16.07
N ALA A 101 -20.30 -47.25 -17.23
CA ALA A 101 -21.16 -46.17 -17.71
C ALA A 101 -22.27 -45.82 -16.70
N ARG A 102 -22.88 -46.85 -16.07
CA ARG A 102 -23.88 -46.67 -15.01
C ARG A 102 -23.28 -45.94 -13.79
N GLN A 103 -22.08 -46.32 -13.34
CA GLN A 103 -21.42 -45.65 -12.22
C GLN A 103 -21.13 -44.18 -12.53
N ILE A 104 -20.69 -43.86 -13.76
CA ILE A 104 -20.45 -42.48 -14.19
C ILE A 104 -21.76 -41.69 -14.22
N GLN A 105 -22.83 -42.25 -14.79
CA GLN A 105 -24.13 -41.58 -14.90
C GLN A 105 -24.72 -41.19 -13.55
N GLU A 106 -24.67 -42.08 -12.56
CA GLU A 106 -25.17 -41.82 -11.20
C GLU A 106 -24.30 -40.78 -10.46
N MET A 107 -22.98 -40.86 -10.62
CA MET A 107 -22.08 -39.84 -10.08
C MET A 107 -22.29 -38.47 -10.76
N GLU A 108 -22.56 -38.44 -12.08
CA GLU A 108 -22.91 -37.21 -12.81
C GLU A 108 -24.28 -36.64 -12.44
N ALA A 109 -25.27 -37.50 -12.17
CA ALA A 109 -26.59 -37.08 -11.70
C ALA A 109 -26.48 -36.38 -10.34
N LEU A 110 -25.80 -37.00 -9.38
CA LEU A 110 -25.57 -36.35 -8.09
C LEU A 110 -24.70 -35.09 -8.21
N PHE A 111 -23.72 -35.07 -9.12
CA PHE A 111 -22.88 -33.89 -9.34
C PHE A 111 -23.66 -32.67 -9.87
N LYS A 112 -24.68 -32.89 -10.72
CA LYS A 112 -25.56 -31.81 -11.19
C LYS A 112 -26.38 -31.19 -10.07
N GLU A 113 -26.78 -31.98 -9.08
CA GLU A 113 -27.54 -31.51 -7.92
C GLU A 113 -26.64 -30.93 -6.82
N CYS A 114 -25.52 -31.60 -6.54
CA CYS A 114 -24.57 -31.25 -5.49
C CYS A 114 -23.11 -31.52 -5.93
N PRO A 115 -22.38 -30.50 -6.41
CA PRO A 115 -20.97 -30.64 -6.81
C PRO A 115 -20.00 -30.97 -5.65
N HIS A 116 -20.44 -30.77 -4.40
CA HIS A 116 -19.68 -30.97 -3.17
C HIS A 116 -20.44 -31.89 -2.18
N PRO A 117 -20.59 -33.19 -2.49
CA PRO A 117 -21.34 -34.09 -1.62
C PRO A 117 -20.63 -34.30 -0.28
N ASP A 118 -21.40 -34.30 0.80
CA ASP A 118 -20.91 -34.54 2.16
C ASP A 118 -20.46 -36.01 2.35
N ASP A 119 -19.85 -36.34 3.50
CA ASP A 119 -19.37 -37.71 3.75
C ASP A 119 -20.50 -38.76 3.76
N LYS A 120 -21.72 -38.36 4.18
CA LYS A 120 -22.89 -39.26 4.27
C LYS A 120 -23.44 -39.58 2.90
N GLN A 121 -23.56 -38.59 2.02
CA GLN A 121 -23.95 -38.70 0.62
C GLN A 121 -22.92 -39.50 -0.17
N ARG A 122 -21.62 -39.24 0.04
CA ARG A 122 -20.54 -40.03 -0.57
C ARG A 122 -20.57 -41.49 -0.11
N LEU A 123 -20.86 -41.74 1.17
CA LEU A 123 -20.98 -43.10 1.70
C LEU A 123 -22.19 -43.83 1.09
N LYS A 124 -23.36 -43.18 1.01
CA LYS A 124 -24.56 -43.73 0.38
C LYS A 124 -24.31 -44.06 -1.10
N LEU A 125 -23.75 -43.11 -1.85
CA LEU A 125 -23.43 -43.32 -3.27
C LEU A 125 -22.38 -44.43 -3.47
N SER A 126 -21.42 -44.55 -2.55
CA SER A 126 -20.43 -45.63 -2.61
C SER A 126 -21.06 -47.02 -2.41
N GLN A 127 -22.08 -47.13 -1.54
CA GLN A 127 -22.83 -48.36 -1.29
C GLN A 127 -23.70 -48.72 -2.50
N GLU A 128 -24.40 -47.75 -3.08
CA GLU A 128 -25.27 -47.94 -4.26
C GLU A 128 -24.48 -48.34 -5.52
N LEU A 129 -23.26 -47.81 -5.68
CA LEU A 129 -22.42 -48.05 -6.85
C LEU A 129 -21.41 -49.20 -6.70
N GLY A 130 -21.33 -49.80 -5.52
CA GLY A 130 -20.32 -50.81 -5.19
C GLY A 130 -18.88 -50.28 -5.30
N LEU A 131 -18.68 -48.99 -5.05
CA LEU A 131 -17.38 -48.31 -5.15
C LEU A 131 -16.81 -48.06 -3.75
N LYS A 132 -15.47 -47.94 -3.63
CA LYS A 132 -14.88 -47.48 -2.37
C LYS A 132 -15.19 -45.98 -2.19
N PRO A 133 -15.51 -45.49 -0.97
CA PRO A 133 -15.79 -44.07 -0.72
C PRO A 133 -14.70 -43.11 -1.24
N ARG A 134 -13.42 -43.56 -1.20
CA ARG A 134 -12.29 -42.80 -1.76
C ARG A 134 -12.37 -42.63 -3.28
N GLN A 135 -12.88 -43.61 -4.02
CA GLN A 135 -13.03 -43.52 -5.48
C GLN A 135 -14.11 -42.49 -5.85
N VAL A 136 -15.21 -42.47 -5.11
CA VAL A 136 -16.26 -41.44 -5.26
C VAL A 136 -15.67 -40.06 -4.96
N LYS A 137 -14.91 -39.91 -3.86
CA LYS A 137 -14.23 -38.64 -3.52
C LYS A 137 -13.32 -38.13 -4.65
N PHE A 138 -12.47 -39.00 -5.20
CA PHE A 138 -11.56 -38.62 -6.29
C PHE A 138 -12.29 -38.33 -7.59
N TRP A 139 -13.37 -39.05 -7.88
CA TRP A 139 -14.18 -38.78 -9.06
C TRP A 139 -14.79 -37.36 -9.01
N PHE A 140 -15.38 -36.97 -7.86
CA PHE A 140 -15.94 -35.62 -7.69
C PHE A 140 -14.86 -34.53 -7.72
N GLN A 141 -13.68 -34.78 -7.14
CA GLN A 141 -12.54 -33.85 -7.24
C GLN A 141 -12.09 -33.65 -8.70
N ASN A 142 -11.87 -34.75 -9.42
CA ASN A 142 -11.46 -34.70 -10.83
C ASN A 142 -12.52 -34.05 -11.72
N ARG A 143 -13.81 -34.34 -11.45
CA ARG A 143 -14.93 -33.75 -12.20
C ARG A 143 -15.01 -32.24 -12.02
N ARG A 144 -14.76 -31.71 -10.82
CA ARG A 144 -14.68 -30.26 -10.60
C ARG A 144 -13.52 -29.62 -11.35
N THR A 145 -12.33 -30.22 -11.30
CA THR A 145 -11.17 -29.73 -12.05
C THR A 145 -11.44 -29.72 -13.56
N GLN A 146 -12.09 -30.76 -14.07
CA GLN A 146 -12.49 -30.85 -15.49
C GLN A 146 -13.50 -29.76 -15.87
N MET A 147 -14.53 -29.53 -15.05
CA MET A 147 -15.54 -28.49 -15.30
C MET A 147 -14.91 -27.09 -15.28
N LYS A 148 -14.04 -26.80 -14.30
CA LYS A 148 -13.31 -25.53 -14.23
C LYS A 148 -12.48 -25.29 -15.48
N ALA A 149 -11.69 -26.29 -15.90
CA ALA A 149 -10.88 -26.18 -17.12
C ALA A 149 -11.73 -26.02 -18.40
N GLN A 150 -12.94 -26.57 -18.45
CA GLN A 150 -13.85 -26.38 -19.56
C GLN A 150 -14.47 -24.97 -19.57
N HIS A 151 -14.89 -24.46 -18.40
CA HIS A 151 -15.39 -23.11 -18.24
C HIS A 151 -14.32 -22.07 -18.61
N ASP A 152 -13.09 -22.22 -18.08
CA ASP A 152 -11.97 -21.33 -18.37
C ASP A 152 -11.67 -21.25 -19.88
N ARG A 153 -11.82 -22.37 -20.61
CA ARG A 153 -11.66 -22.40 -22.08
C ARG A 153 -12.78 -21.66 -22.80
N THR A 154 -14.03 -21.88 -22.39
CA THR A 154 -15.19 -21.18 -22.96
C THR A 154 -15.09 -19.68 -22.71
N ASP A 155 -14.74 -19.28 -21.49
CA ASP A 155 -14.55 -17.88 -21.11
C ASP A 155 -13.42 -17.24 -21.91
N ASN A 156 -12.30 -17.95 -22.13
CA ASN A 156 -11.21 -17.44 -22.97
C ASN A 156 -11.64 -17.21 -24.42
N VAL A 157 -12.53 -18.04 -24.96
CA VAL A 157 -13.10 -17.85 -26.31
C VAL A 157 -14.02 -16.63 -26.34
N ILE A 158 -14.85 -16.43 -25.31
CA ILE A 158 -15.71 -15.24 -25.19
C ILE A 158 -14.87 -13.98 -25.10
N LEU A 159 -13.87 -13.96 -24.21
CA LEU A 159 -12.96 -12.82 -24.03
C LEU A 159 -12.19 -12.47 -25.30
N ARG A 160 -11.75 -13.46 -26.09
CA ARG A 160 -11.13 -13.21 -27.40
C ARG A 160 -12.12 -12.56 -28.37
N THR A 161 -13.35 -13.06 -28.41
CA THR A 161 -14.40 -12.51 -29.27
C THR A 161 -14.75 -11.08 -28.90
N GLU A 162 -14.88 -10.78 -27.61
CA GLU A 162 -15.09 -9.41 -27.10
C GLU A 162 -13.89 -8.51 -27.39
N ASN A 163 -12.67 -9.01 -27.24
CA ASN A 163 -11.47 -8.25 -27.56
C ASN A 163 -11.41 -7.86 -29.04
N ASP A 164 -11.78 -8.77 -29.94
CA ASP A 164 -11.86 -8.50 -31.37
C ASP A 164 -13.00 -7.52 -31.71
N ALA A 165 -14.14 -7.61 -31.02
CA ALA A 165 -15.23 -6.64 -31.14
C ALA A 165 -14.80 -5.23 -30.68
N LEU A 166 -14.12 -5.13 -29.53
CA LEU A 166 -13.59 -3.88 -28.99
C LEU A 166 -12.53 -3.26 -29.91
N LYS A 167 -11.66 -4.07 -30.52
CA LYS A 167 -10.71 -3.59 -31.52
C LYS A 167 -11.43 -3.02 -32.75
N ASN A 168 -12.45 -3.70 -33.26
CA ASN A 168 -13.23 -3.22 -34.39
C ASN A 168 -13.97 -1.91 -34.06
N GLU A 169 -14.52 -1.79 -32.86
CA GLU A 169 -15.15 -0.56 -32.40
C GLU A 169 -14.13 0.58 -32.23
N ASN A 170 -12.94 0.28 -31.72
CA ASN A 170 -11.85 1.25 -31.62
C ASN A 170 -11.44 1.77 -33.02
N TYR A 171 -11.28 0.86 -34.00
CA TYR A 171 -11.03 1.26 -35.39
C TYR A 171 -12.15 2.14 -35.97
N ARG A 172 -13.40 1.80 -35.68
CA ARG A 172 -14.57 2.59 -36.12
C ARG A 172 -14.59 3.98 -35.49
N LEU A 173 -14.31 4.07 -34.18
CA LEU A 173 -14.24 5.34 -33.46
C LEU A 173 -13.09 6.22 -33.96
N GLN A 174 -11.91 5.64 -34.19
CA GLN A 174 -10.78 6.35 -34.80
C GLN A 174 -11.12 6.88 -36.20
N ALA A 175 -11.80 6.07 -37.03
CA ALA A 175 -12.25 6.50 -38.35
C ALA A 175 -13.28 7.64 -38.28
N LEU A 176 -14.22 7.57 -37.34
CA LEU A 176 -15.19 8.65 -37.09
C LEU A 176 -14.49 9.92 -36.62
N MET A 177 -13.53 9.82 -35.71
CA MET A 177 -12.74 10.95 -35.23
C MET A 177 -11.96 11.63 -36.37
N GLY A 178 -11.43 10.87 -37.33
CA GLY A 178 -10.77 11.42 -38.51
C GLY A 178 -11.71 12.13 -39.50
N SER A 179 -13.02 11.85 -39.43
CA SER A 179 -14.06 12.43 -40.31
C SER A 179 -14.76 13.67 -39.74
N LEU A 180 -14.56 13.98 -38.46
CA LEU A 180 -15.15 15.15 -37.83
C LEU A 180 -14.46 16.42 -38.35
N MET A 181 -15.22 17.41 -38.81
CA MET A 181 -14.70 18.71 -39.22
C MET A 181 -15.23 19.81 -38.32
N CYS A 182 -14.39 20.79 -37.99
CA CYS A 182 -14.80 21.96 -37.20
C CYS A 182 -15.79 22.82 -38.01
N PRO A 183 -17.03 23.04 -37.53
CA PRO A 183 -18.03 23.83 -38.26
C PRO A 183 -17.62 25.30 -38.46
N ASN A 184 -16.68 25.81 -37.66
CA ASN A 184 -16.33 27.24 -37.62
C ASN A 184 -15.13 27.60 -38.53
N CYS A 185 -14.30 26.63 -38.92
CA CYS A 185 -13.14 26.87 -39.79
C CYS A 185 -12.92 25.82 -40.87
N GLY A 186 -13.73 24.75 -40.92
CA GLY A 186 -13.56 23.65 -41.88
C GLY A 186 -12.31 22.80 -41.68
N GLY A 187 -11.52 23.05 -40.62
CA GLY A 187 -10.32 22.29 -40.30
C GLY A 187 -10.64 20.93 -39.68
N GLN A 188 -9.91 19.90 -40.11
CA GLN A 188 -9.87 18.61 -39.39
C GLN A 188 -9.22 18.80 -38.01
N PRO A 189 -9.65 18.05 -36.98
CA PRO A 189 -8.97 18.05 -35.70
C PRO A 189 -7.56 17.49 -35.89
N MET A 190 -6.55 18.34 -35.67
CA MET A 190 -5.16 17.90 -35.55
C MET A 190 -5.04 17.06 -34.28
N LEU A 191 -5.24 15.74 -34.40
CA LEU A 191 -4.51 14.83 -33.52
C LEU A 191 -3.05 14.94 -33.94
N GLY A 192 -2.17 15.21 -32.98
CA GLY A 192 -0.73 15.27 -33.22
C GLY A 192 -0.31 14.08 -34.06
N GLU A 193 0.43 14.35 -35.13
CA GLU A 193 1.02 13.31 -35.96
C GLU A 193 1.68 12.29 -35.04
N VAL A 194 1.32 11.01 -35.21
CA VAL A 194 2.05 9.90 -34.60
C VAL A 194 3.52 10.16 -34.91
N PRO A 195 4.39 10.38 -33.90
CA PRO A 195 5.78 10.72 -34.14
C PRO A 195 6.38 9.73 -35.13
N TYR A 196 7.21 10.20 -36.05
CA TYR A 196 7.83 9.37 -37.08
C TYR A 196 8.43 8.08 -36.50
N ASP A 197 8.97 8.15 -35.27
CA ASP A 197 9.53 7.04 -34.51
C ASP A 197 8.48 5.97 -34.13
N GLU A 198 7.26 6.37 -33.76
CA GLU A 198 6.18 5.45 -33.42
C GLU A 198 5.62 4.78 -34.69
N GLN A 199 5.53 5.51 -35.80
CA GLN A 199 5.17 4.93 -37.11
C GLN A 199 6.24 3.94 -37.59
N GLN A 200 7.53 4.27 -37.39
CA GLN A 200 8.65 3.39 -37.71
C GLN A 200 8.65 2.13 -36.85
N LEU A 201 8.36 2.24 -35.54
CA LEU A 201 8.23 1.10 -34.62
C LEU A 201 7.03 0.21 -34.96
N GLN A 202 5.93 0.79 -35.44
CA GLN A 202 4.77 0.02 -35.89
C GLN A 202 5.07 -0.74 -37.19
N LEU A 203 5.78 -0.12 -38.14
CA LEU A 203 6.28 -0.77 -39.36
C LEU A 203 7.28 -1.88 -39.05
N GLU A 204 8.20 -1.65 -38.11
CA GLU A 204 9.19 -2.63 -37.68
C GLU A 204 8.54 -3.79 -36.92
N ASN A 205 7.58 -3.52 -36.04
CA ASN A 205 6.79 -4.58 -35.39
C ASN A 205 5.97 -5.40 -36.38
N ALA A 206 5.38 -4.77 -37.39
CA ALA A 206 4.66 -5.48 -38.45
C ALA A 206 5.60 -6.40 -39.23
N ARG A 207 6.80 -5.89 -39.58
CA ARG A 207 7.84 -6.65 -40.26
C ARG A 207 8.35 -7.82 -39.42
N LEU A 208 8.65 -7.59 -38.13
CA LEU A 208 9.11 -8.63 -37.20
C LEU A 208 8.04 -9.70 -36.97
N LYS A 209 6.75 -9.33 -36.93
CA LYS A 209 5.64 -10.29 -36.88
C LYS A 209 5.53 -11.11 -38.16
N GLU A 210 5.73 -10.50 -39.33
CA GLU A 210 5.75 -11.21 -40.61
C GLU A 210 6.97 -12.15 -40.71
N GLU A 211 8.12 -11.73 -40.22
CA GLU A 211 9.35 -12.51 -40.16
C GLU A 211 9.24 -13.68 -39.17
N LEU A 212 8.63 -13.46 -38.00
CA LEU A 212 8.28 -14.51 -37.05
C LEU A 212 7.29 -15.51 -37.66
N ASN A 213 6.27 -15.04 -38.38
CA ASN A 213 5.32 -15.93 -39.08
C ASN A 213 5.98 -16.69 -40.24
N ARG A 214 6.95 -16.08 -40.94
CA ARG A 214 7.80 -16.76 -41.93
C ARG A 214 8.69 -17.82 -41.30
N LEU A 215 9.29 -17.54 -40.15
CA LEU A 215 10.15 -18.47 -39.41
C LEU A 215 9.34 -19.61 -38.78
N CYS A 216 8.14 -19.33 -38.27
CA CYS A 216 7.20 -20.32 -37.78
C CYS A 216 6.58 -21.17 -38.92
N SER A 217 6.57 -20.69 -40.16
CA SER A 217 6.14 -21.46 -41.35
C SER A 217 7.27 -22.21 -42.06
N LEU A 218 8.50 -22.16 -41.53
CA LEU A 218 9.69 -22.83 -42.08
C LEU A 218 10.03 -24.25 -41.58
N PRO A 219 9.15 -25.09 -41.00
CA PRO A 219 9.46 -26.51 -40.84
C PRO A 219 9.08 -27.34 -42.10
N SER A 220 9.53 -26.93 -43.30
CA SER A 220 9.23 -27.71 -44.53
C SER A 220 10.26 -27.69 -45.67
N ARG A 221 11.48 -27.13 -45.51
CA ARG A 221 12.49 -27.10 -46.60
C ARG A 221 13.84 -27.80 -46.37
N TYR A 222 13.94 -28.66 -45.36
CA TYR A 222 15.03 -29.64 -45.27
C TYR A 222 14.50 -31.01 -44.86
N SER A 223 13.98 -31.77 -45.83
CA SER A 223 13.95 -33.25 -45.81
C SER A 223 13.55 -33.76 -47.21
N GLY A 224 14.54 -34.15 -48.00
CA GLY A 224 14.36 -34.93 -49.22
C GLY A 224 13.80 -36.32 -48.90
N ARG A 225 12.78 -36.72 -49.67
CA ARG A 225 11.95 -37.95 -49.62
C ARG A 225 12.61 -39.12 -50.41
N PRO A 226 12.19 -40.42 -50.31
CA PRO A 226 10.79 -40.88 -50.46
C PRO A 226 10.26 -41.95 -49.47
N ILE A 227 9.11 -41.73 -48.82
CA ILE A 227 7.72 -42.20 -49.09
C ILE A 227 7.43 -43.66 -48.68
N GLN A 228 6.62 -43.85 -47.59
CA GLN A 228 5.24 -44.39 -47.67
C GLN A 228 4.40 -44.01 -46.42
N SER A 229 3.22 -43.44 -46.70
CA SER A 229 2.00 -43.08 -45.91
C SER A 229 2.04 -42.71 -44.41
N ALA A 230 1.43 -41.57 -44.10
CA ALA A 230 1.32 -40.92 -42.78
C ALA A 230 -0.06 -41.08 -42.10
N VAL A 231 -0.06 -41.05 -40.75
CA VAL A 231 -1.06 -40.50 -39.79
C VAL A 231 -0.27 -40.06 -38.51
N PRO A 232 -0.60 -38.97 -37.78
CA PRO A 232 0.36 -38.07 -37.13
C PRO A 232 0.78 -38.44 -35.68
N PRO A 233 1.95 -37.94 -35.19
CA PRO A 233 2.45 -38.25 -33.84
C PRO A 233 1.85 -37.32 -32.75
N PRO A 234 1.70 -37.83 -31.51
CA PRO A 234 1.09 -37.11 -30.40
C PRO A 234 2.07 -36.16 -29.67
N ALA A 235 1.51 -35.10 -29.09
CA ALA A 235 2.20 -34.09 -28.30
C ALA A 235 2.89 -34.69 -27.05
N LEU A 236 4.19 -34.45 -26.91
CA LEU A 236 4.98 -34.84 -25.75
C LEU A 236 4.85 -33.79 -24.63
N LEU A 237 4.16 -34.19 -23.58
CA LEU A 237 4.31 -33.68 -22.21
C LEU A 237 5.72 -34.02 -21.69
N PRO A 238 6.35 -33.19 -20.84
CA PRO A 238 7.40 -33.67 -19.95
C PRO A 238 6.79 -34.20 -18.62
N PRO A 239 7.40 -35.23 -17.99
CA PRO A 239 6.76 -36.04 -16.95
C PRO A 239 7.24 -35.73 -15.52
N SER A 240 6.32 -35.97 -14.56
CA SER A 240 6.52 -36.30 -13.13
C SER A 240 7.30 -37.63 -12.94
N LEU A 241 7.97 -38.04 -11.85
CA LEU A 241 8.18 -37.62 -10.45
C LEU A 241 9.29 -38.52 -9.84
N ASP A 242 9.99 -38.03 -8.81
CA ASP A 242 10.64 -38.65 -7.62
C ASP A 242 11.72 -39.75 -7.67
N LEU A 243 12.78 -39.50 -6.87
CA LEU A 243 13.33 -40.47 -5.90
C LEU A 243 13.90 -39.76 -4.66
N ASP A 244 13.38 -40.16 -3.50
CA ASP A 244 13.68 -39.78 -2.11
C ASP A 244 15.08 -40.21 -1.62
N MET A 245 15.64 -39.48 -0.64
CA MET A 245 16.38 -40.01 0.52
C MET A 245 16.59 -38.92 1.63
N ASN A 246 15.71 -38.93 2.65
CA ASN A 246 16.00 -39.09 4.10
C ASN A 246 17.01 -38.10 4.82
N ILE A 247 16.79 -37.48 6.00
CA ILE A 247 15.84 -37.65 7.14
C ILE A 247 15.76 -36.35 7.98
N TYR A 248 14.57 -36.07 8.54
CA TYR A 248 14.17 -35.11 9.60
C TYR A 248 13.83 -33.66 9.21
N SER A 249 12.55 -33.42 8.88
CA SER A 249 11.67 -32.61 9.75
C SER A 249 10.23 -32.63 9.23
N ARG A 250 9.28 -32.82 10.16
CA ARG A 250 7.84 -32.88 9.89
C ARG A 250 7.33 -31.53 9.38
N HIS A 251 6.66 -31.51 8.23
CA HIS A 251 5.86 -30.39 7.73
C HIS A 251 4.41 -30.85 7.49
N PHE A 252 3.46 -30.13 8.10
CA PHE A 252 2.08 -30.04 7.65
C PHE A 252 2.06 -29.15 6.39
N GLN A 253 1.39 -29.58 5.32
CA GLN A 253 1.21 -28.79 4.09
C GLN A 253 -0.12 -28.03 4.12
N GLU A 254 -0.05 -26.70 4.08
CA GLU A 254 -1.08 -25.82 3.50
C GLU A 254 -0.41 -24.87 2.49
N PRO A 255 -1.14 -24.35 1.48
CA PRO A 255 -0.55 -23.56 0.40
C PRO A 255 -0.04 -22.20 0.89
N LEU A 256 1.20 -21.87 0.51
CA LEU A 256 1.91 -20.63 0.79
C LEU A 256 1.24 -19.45 0.04
N VAL A 257 0.81 -18.42 0.79
CA VAL A 257 0.13 -17.22 0.25
C VAL A 257 1.06 -16.00 0.42
N THR A 258 1.29 -15.26 -0.67
CA THR A 258 2.23 -14.12 -0.79
C THR A 258 1.59 -12.76 -0.48
N CYS A 259 2.41 -11.74 -0.20
CA CYS A 259 1.99 -10.33 0.00
C CYS A 259 1.17 -9.73 -1.16
N ALA A 260 1.13 -10.41 -2.31
CA ALA A 260 0.35 -10.01 -3.49
C ALA A 260 -1.15 -9.84 -3.22
N GLU A 261 -1.71 -10.53 -2.22
CA GLU A 261 -3.13 -10.40 -1.90
C GLU A 261 -3.51 -9.08 -1.19
N MET A 262 -2.57 -8.29 -0.68
CA MET A 262 -2.91 -6.95 -0.15
C MET A 262 -2.97 -5.87 -1.22
N ILE A 263 -2.45 -6.15 -2.40
CA ILE A 263 -2.24 -5.15 -3.44
C ILE A 263 -3.58 -4.69 -3.98
N MET A 264 -3.88 -3.41 -3.80
CA MET A 264 -5.01 -2.75 -4.45
C MET A 264 -4.51 -1.94 -5.63
N PRO A 265 -5.15 -2.02 -6.82
CA PRO A 265 -4.83 -1.14 -7.92
C PRO A 265 -5.03 0.32 -7.48
N VAL A 266 -4.00 1.13 -7.70
CA VAL A 266 -3.90 2.53 -7.29
C VAL A 266 -4.85 3.38 -8.16
N PRO A 267 -5.69 4.27 -7.59
CA PRO A 267 -6.25 5.37 -8.35
C PRO A 267 -5.09 6.26 -8.81
N ILE A 268 -4.86 6.28 -10.11
CA ILE A 268 -3.76 7.00 -10.77
C ILE A 268 -3.96 8.50 -10.52
N LEU A 269 -3.23 9.04 -9.54
CA LEU A 269 -3.04 10.49 -9.37
C LEU A 269 -2.56 11.07 -10.72
N PRO A 270 -2.96 12.30 -11.14
CA PRO A 270 -2.88 12.70 -12.54
C PRO A 270 -1.49 12.49 -13.16
N GLU A 271 -1.46 11.69 -14.22
CA GLU A 271 -0.27 11.34 -15.01
C GLU A 271 0.30 12.52 -15.84
N ASN A 272 -0.15 13.75 -15.60
CA ASN A 272 -0.01 14.88 -16.52
C ASN A 272 1.08 15.91 -16.15
N LEU A 273 2.07 15.55 -15.34
CA LEU A 273 3.33 16.32 -15.31
C LEU A 273 4.33 15.65 -16.24
N PRO A 274 4.83 16.34 -17.29
CA PRO A 274 5.96 15.83 -18.05
C PRO A 274 7.11 15.60 -17.08
N PHE A 275 7.59 14.36 -17.02
CA PHE A 275 8.73 13.96 -16.19
C PHE A 275 9.95 14.78 -16.63
N HIS A 276 10.23 15.87 -15.92
CA HIS A 276 11.45 16.62 -16.12
C HIS A 276 12.60 15.86 -15.47
N GLY A 277 13.30 15.09 -16.31
CA GLY A 277 14.65 14.64 -16.02
C GLY A 277 14.75 13.21 -15.48
N GLY A 278 15.42 12.37 -16.27
CA GLY A 278 15.74 10.98 -15.95
C GLY A 278 15.61 10.14 -17.22
N GLY A 279 16.48 10.40 -18.21
CA GLY A 279 16.53 9.56 -19.40
C GLY A 279 16.88 8.11 -19.01
N PRO A 280 16.46 7.11 -19.80
CA PRO A 280 16.89 5.74 -19.57
C PRO A 280 18.41 5.66 -19.61
N VAL A 281 19.00 4.82 -18.75
CA VAL A 281 20.43 4.51 -18.83
C VAL A 281 20.69 3.81 -20.16
N LEU A 282 21.66 4.32 -20.92
CA LEU A 282 22.02 3.81 -22.23
C LEU A 282 22.73 2.46 -22.10
N ASP A 283 22.68 1.63 -23.15
CA ASP A 283 23.32 0.32 -23.13
C ASP A 283 24.84 0.40 -22.90
N GLU A 284 25.48 1.47 -23.39
CA GLU A 284 26.92 1.74 -23.20
C GLU A 284 27.28 2.07 -21.75
N GLU A 285 26.32 2.55 -20.96
CA GLU A 285 26.50 2.94 -19.56
C GLU A 285 26.23 1.79 -18.59
N LYS A 286 25.56 0.72 -19.04
CA LYS A 286 25.25 -0.46 -18.21
C LYS A 286 26.49 -1.08 -17.54
N PRO A 287 27.64 -1.27 -18.22
CA PRO A 287 28.83 -1.82 -17.57
C PRO A 287 29.33 -0.96 -16.41
N LEU A 288 29.31 0.36 -16.57
CA LEU A 288 29.68 1.31 -15.52
C LEU A 288 28.67 1.28 -14.37
N ALA A 289 27.37 1.16 -14.65
CA ALA A 289 26.33 0.99 -13.63
C ALA A 289 26.55 -0.27 -12.79
N PHE A 290 26.99 -1.37 -13.40
CA PHE A 290 27.35 -2.60 -12.68
C PHE A 290 28.62 -2.43 -11.84
N GLU A 291 29.65 -1.75 -12.35
CA GLU A 291 30.86 -1.47 -11.57
C GLU A 291 30.53 -0.65 -10.31
N LEU A 292 29.74 0.41 -10.46
CA LEU A 292 29.27 1.23 -9.34
C LEU A 292 28.37 0.43 -8.38
N ALA A 293 27.53 -0.48 -8.90
CA ALA A 293 26.71 -1.35 -8.07
C ALA A 293 27.56 -2.25 -7.17
N MET A 294 28.63 -2.85 -7.71
CA MET A 294 29.54 -3.71 -6.94
C MET A 294 30.32 -2.91 -5.88
N SER A 295 30.80 -1.71 -6.22
CA SER A 295 31.48 -0.83 -5.25
C SER A 295 30.54 -0.35 -4.15
N SER A 296 29.31 0.04 -4.51
CA SER A 296 28.29 0.48 -3.55
C SER A 296 27.84 -0.67 -2.64
N MET A 297 27.79 -1.89 -3.15
CA MET A 297 27.49 -3.09 -2.38
C MET A 297 28.58 -3.35 -1.33
N ASP A 298 29.85 -3.32 -1.71
CA ASP A 298 30.98 -3.48 -0.78
C ASP A 298 30.98 -2.39 0.31
N GLU A 299 30.69 -1.13 -0.07
CA GLU A 299 30.52 -0.03 0.87
C GLU A 299 29.38 -0.29 1.86
N LEU A 300 28.18 -0.64 1.38
CA LEU A 300 27.03 -0.94 2.24
C LEU A 300 27.33 -2.08 3.21
N VAL A 301 27.96 -3.16 2.74
CA VAL A 301 28.31 -4.31 3.58
C VAL A 301 29.25 -3.89 4.71
N LYS A 302 30.30 -3.13 4.41
CA LYS A 302 31.21 -2.58 5.41
C LYS A 302 30.50 -1.63 6.38
N MET A 303 29.65 -0.74 5.88
CA MET A 303 28.84 0.16 6.71
C MET A 303 27.91 -0.60 7.68
N CYS A 304 27.39 -1.75 7.28
CA CYS A 304 26.55 -2.59 8.15
C CYS A 304 27.36 -3.37 9.22
N GLN A 305 28.60 -3.75 8.90
CA GLN A 305 29.43 -4.64 9.73
C GLN A 305 30.38 -3.91 10.68
N LEU A 306 30.93 -2.76 10.28
CA LEU A 306 31.86 -1.98 11.10
C LEU A 306 31.12 -1.18 12.16
N ASP A 307 31.65 -1.04 13.37
CA ASP A 307 31.07 -0.19 14.43
C ASP A 307 31.91 1.08 14.61
N GLU A 308 32.41 1.38 15.81
CA GLU A 308 33.34 2.49 16.03
C GLU A 308 34.69 2.24 15.29
N PRO A 309 35.31 3.25 14.65
CA PRO A 309 34.99 4.68 14.71
C PRO A 309 34.04 5.17 13.60
N LEU A 310 33.64 4.30 12.66
CA LEU A 310 32.78 4.69 11.53
C LEU A 310 31.41 5.17 12.00
N TRP A 311 30.89 4.51 13.04
CA TRP A 311 29.62 4.87 13.66
C TRP A 311 29.86 5.40 15.05
N THR A 312 29.32 6.59 15.31
CA THR A 312 29.25 7.16 16.65
C THR A 312 27.89 6.88 17.25
N ARG A 313 27.87 6.45 18.51
CA ARG A 313 26.61 6.19 19.20
C ARG A 313 26.00 7.52 19.64
N GLY A 314 24.86 7.88 19.06
CA GLY A 314 24.07 9.01 19.54
C GLY A 314 23.43 8.72 20.90
N ASN A 315 22.69 9.70 21.44
CA ASN A 315 21.96 9.55 22.70
C ASN A 315 20.88 8.45 22.66
N HIS A 316 20.45 8.06 21.46
CA HIS A 316 19.46 7.01 21.21
C HIS A 316 20.11 5.80 20.55
N SER A 317 19.37 4.71 20.37
CA SER A 317 19.80 3.52 19.62
C SER A 317 20.09 3.77 18.12
N VAL A 318 20.24 5.03 17.72
CA VAL A 318 20.63 5.49 16.38
C VAL A 318 22.13 5.70 16.36
N GLU A 319 22.76 5.09 15.37
CA GLU A 319 24.17 5.24 15.10
C GLU A 319 24.33 6.30 14.00
N LEU A 320 25.10 7.33 14.27
CA LEU A 320 25.40 8.43 13.33
C LEU A 320 26.73 8.15 12.64
N LEU A 321 26.79 8.40 11.33
CA LEU A 321 28.01 8.20 10.56
C LEU A 321 29.03 9.29 10.88
N ASP A 322 30.26 8.88 11.16
CA ASP A 322 31.40 9.79 11.13
C ASP A 322 31.81 10.06 9.68
N VAL A 323 31.58 11.29 9.21
CA VAL A 323 31.80 11.69 7.82
C VAL A 323 33.29 11.68 7.46
N GLU A 324 34.18 11.98 8.41
CA GLU A 324 35.62 12.01 8.16
C GLU A 324 36.19 10.60 8.04
N GLU A 325 35.81 9.71 8.95
CA GLU A 325 36.19 8.29 8.87
C GLU A 325 35.57 7.60 7.64
N HIS A 326 34.32 7.92 7.30
CA HIS A 326 33.71 7.45 6.06
C HIS A 326 34.50 7.89 4.83
N ALA A 327 34.81 9.19 4.71
CA ALA A 327 35.59 9.72 3.59
C ALA A 327 36.99 9.11 3.49
N ARG A 328 37.60 8.74 4.62
CA ARG A 328 38.90 8.05 4.69
C ARG A 328 38.82 6.60 4.20
N MET A 329 37.73 5.90 4.50
CA MET A 329 37.53 4.49 4.14
C MET A 329 37.00 4.29 2.71
N PHE A 330 36.18 5.23 2.22
CA PHE A 330 35.46 5.12 0.96
C PHE A 330 35.72 6.34 0.04
N PRO A 331 36.90 6.43 -0.57
CA PRO A 331 37.20 7.50 -1.52
C PRO A 331 36.33 7.33 -2.78
N TRP A 332 35.34 8.21 -2.96
CA TRP A 332 34.43 8.14 -4.11
C TRP A 332 35.18 8.48 -5.42
N PRO A 333 35.10 7.64 -6.48
CA PRO A 333 35.89 7.82 -7.72
C PRO A 333 35.56 9.11 -8.47
N MET A 334 34.31 9.55 -8.40
CA MET A 334 33.81 10.75 -9.09
C MET A 334 33.96 11.98 -8.18
N ASN A 335 35.19 12.47 -8.05
CA ASN A 335 35.47 13.77 -7.45
C ASN A 335 35.02 14.90 -8.41
N LEU A 336 33.72 15.16 -8.48
CA LEU A 336 33.22 16.47 -8.91
C LEU A 336 33.59 17.48 -7.83
N LYS A 337 34.81 18.02 -7.93
CA LYS A 337 35.26 19.21 -7.22
C LYS A 337 34.45 20.43 -7.70
N GLN A 338 33.18 20.52 -7.33
CA GLN A 338 32.36 21.71 -7.52
C GLN A 338 31.31 21.76 -6.41
N HIS A 339 31.55 22.66 -5.44
CA HIS A 339 30.63 23.11 -4.39
C HIS A 339 30.39 22.20 -3.15
N TYR A 340 31.45 21.75 -2.48
CA TYR A 340 31.36 21.07 -1.18
C TYR A 340 30.93 21.94 0.01
N CYS A 341 30.72 23.26 -0.16
CA CYS A 341 30.45 24.14 0.98
C CYS A 341 28.98 24.22 1.43
N GLU A 342 28.02 23.60 0.73
CA GLU A 342 26.58 23.77 1.02
C GLU A 342 25.78 22.47 1.14
N LEU A 343 26.43 21.30 1.04
CA LEU A 343 25.75 19.99 1.13
C LEU A 343 25.81 19.46 2.56
N ARG A 344 24.64 19.12 3.09
CA ARG A 344 24.49 18.51 4.40
C ARG A 344 24.36 17.00 4.29
N THR A 345 25.15 16.26 5.04
CA THR A 345 25.10 14.79 5.08
C THR A 345 24.15 14.31 6.18
N GLU A 346 23.22 13.44 5.81
CA GLU A 346 22.33 12.72 6.72
C GLU A 346 22.63 11.23 6.60
N ALA A 347 23.27 10.65 7.62
CA ALA A 347 23.66 9.25 7.58
C ALA A 347 23.43 8.55 8.92
N THR A 348 22.57 7.54 8.91
CA THR A 348 22.12 6.81 10.10
C THR A 348 22.08 5.32 9.84
N ARG A 349 22.33 4.52 10.90
CA ARG A 349 22.17 3.08 10.89
C ARG A 349 21.28 2.62 12.03
N SER A 350 20.48 1.59 11.76
CA SER A 350 19.65 0.93 12.76
C SER A 350 19.49 -0.56 12.43
N ARG A 351 19.05 -1.34 13.42
CA ARG A 351 18.92 -2.80 13.34
C ARG A 351 17.65 -3.27 14.03
N ALA A 352 16.93 -4.20 13.41
CA ALA A 352 15.66 -4.69 13.92
C ALA A 352 15.38 -6.14 13.50
N LEU A 353 14.55 -6.83 14.30
CA LEU A 353 13.95 -8.11 13.92
C LEU A 353 12.55 -7.85 13.37
N VAL A 354 12.22 -8.46 12.24
CA VAL A 354 10.92 -8.35 11.57
C VAL A 354 10.31 -9.74 11.36
N ILE A 355 9.00 -9.86 11.48
CA ILE A 355 8.25 -11.12 11.31
C ILE A 355 7.91 -11.37 9.83
N MET A 356 8.94 -11.42 8.99
CA MET A 356 8.81 -11.72 7.56
C MET A 356 10.12 -12.33 7.08
N ASN A 357 10.04 -13.34 6.20
CA ASN A 357 11.22 -13.97 5.63
C ASN A 357 11.93 -13.06 4.62
N SER A 358 13.21 -13.35 4.35
CA SER A 358 14.03 -12.51 3.46
C SER A 358 13.47 -12.43 2.04
N VAL A 359 12.97 -13.54 1.51
CA VAL A 359 12.45 -13.62 0.13
C VAL A 359 11.26 -12.68 -0.08
N ASN A 360 10.31 -12.65 0.85
CA ASN A 360 9.14 -11.76 0.76
C ASN A 360 9.54 -10.29 0.92
N LEU A 361 10.52 -9.99 1.79
CA LEU A 361 11.04 -8.63 1.95
C LEU A 361 11.72 -8.15 0.66
N VAL A 362 12.57 -8.98 0.06
CA VAL A 362 13.27 -8.67 -1.19
C VAL A 362 12.29 -8.46 -2.34
N ASP A 363 11.30 -9.35 -2.50
CA ASP A 363 10.23 -9.22 -3.48
C ASP A 363 9.43 -7.91 -3.29
N ALA A 364 9.13 -7.56 -2.04
CA ALA A 364 8.41 -6.33 -1.73
C ALA A 364 9.25 -5.06 -1.94
N PHE A 365 10.58 -5.11 -1.80
CA PHE A 365 11.44 -3.95 -2.03
C PHE A 365 11.77 -3.75 -3.52
N LEU A 366 11.77 -4.81 -4.33
CA LEU A 366 12.01 -4.69 -5.77
C LEU A 366 10.76 -4.24 -6.55
N ASP A 367 9.57 -4.55 -6.05
CA ASP A 367 8.30 -4.08 -6.61
C ASP A 367 7.93 -2.70 -6.05
N ALA A 368 7.87 -1.69 -6.92
CA ALA A 368 7.58 -0.31 -6.52
C ALA A 368 6.22 -0.15 -5.81
N ASN A 369 5.20 -0.93 -6.18
CA ASN A 369 3.89 -0.86 -5.55
C ASN A 369 3.91 -1.49 -4.15
N LYS A 370 4.50 -2.67 -4.01
CA LYS A 370 4.65 -3.33 -2.70
C LYS A 370 5.52 -2.48 -1.76
N TRP A 371 6.55 -1.82 -2.28
CA TRP A 371 7.41 -0.94 -1.49
C TRP A 371 6.64 0.27 -0.95
N MET A 372 5.80 0.91 -1.78
CA MET A 372 4.89 1.97 -1.32
C MET A 372 3.89 1.48 -0.26
N GLU A 373 3.34 0.28 -0.43
CA GLU A 373 2.42 -0.32 0.55
C GLU A 373 3.09 -0.68 1.87
N LEU A 374 4.38 -1.04 1.83
CA LEU A 374 5.16 -1.32 3.02
C LEU A 374 5.48 -0.06 3.84
N PHE A 375 5.62 1.07 3.16
CA PHE A 375 6.07 2.33 3.77
C PHE A 375 5.13 3.51 3.48
N PRO A 376 3.82 3.43 3.79
CA PRO A 376 2.85 4.43 3.38
C PRO A 376 3.09 5.82 3.99
N SER A 377 3.76 5.89 5.15
CA SER A 377 4.10 7.14 5.83
C SER A 377 5.45 7.73 5.41
N ILE A 378 6.27 6.99 4.65
CA ILE A 378 7.60 7.42 4.19
C ILE A 378 7.60 7.63 2.68
N ILE A 379 6.94 6.78 1.90
CA ILE A 379 6.94 6.82 0.43
C ILE A 379 5.54 7.20 -0.06
N SER A 380 5.40 8.37 -0.68
CA SER A 380 4.14 8.77 -1.32
C SER A 380 3.98 8.15 -2.70
N ARG A 381 5.07 8.14 -3.48
CA ARG A 381 5.13 7.66 -4.87
C ARG A 381 6.43 6.91 -5.11
N ALA A 382 6.36 5.84 -5.89
CA ALA A 382 7.52 5.11 -6.39
C ALA A 382 7.23 4.53 -7.78
N LYS A 383 8.26 4.42 -8.61
CA LYS A 383 8.17 3.84 -9.95
C LYS A 383 9.48 3.17 -10.33
N THR A 384 9.39 2.01 -10.96
CA THR A 384 10.52 1.41 -11.67
C THR A 384 10.57 2.05 -13.07
N ILE A 385 11.62 2.83 -13.33
CA ILE A 385 11.81 3.51 -14.62
C ILE A 385 12.33 2.52 -15.65
N GLN A 386 13.35 1.73 -15.29
CA GLN A 386 14.01 0.79 -16.19
C GLN A 386 14.58 -0.39 -15.42
N ILE A 387 14.48 -1.59 -15.97
CA ILE A 387 15.18 -2.78 -15.47
C ILE A 387 16.44 -2.94 -16.32
N LEU A 388 17.61 -2.69 -15.73
CA LEU A 388 18.90 -2.80 -16.44
C LEU A 388 19.37 -4.25 -16.53
N ALA A 389 19.08 -5.03 -15.49
CA ALA A 389 19.30 -6.46 -15.47
C ALA A 389 18.24 -7.16 -14.61
N SER A 390 17.72 -8.26 -15.13
CA SER A 390 16.89 -9.21 -14.38
C SER A 390 17.79 -10.29 -13.80
N GLY A 391 17.59 -10.62 -12.52
CA GLY A 391 18.41 -11.63 -11.83
C GLY A 391 18.44 -12.97 -12.57
N LEU A 392 19.54 -13.70 -12.41
CA LEU A 392 19.71 -15.00 -13.08
C LEU A 392 18.69 -16.00 -12.50
N SER A 393 18.03 -16.78 -13.37
CA SER A 393 17.12 -17.89 -13.02
C SER A 393 15.79 -17.55 -12.31
N GLY A 394 15.33 -16.30 -12.34
CA GLY A 394 14.05 -15.91 -11.71
C GLY A 394 14.15 -15.67 -10.20
N HIS A 395 15.37 -15.70 -9.65
CA HIS A 395 15.67 -15.20 -8.32
C HIS A 395 16.10 -13.71 -8.41
N ALA A 396 15.77 -12.93 -7.39
CA ALA A 396 16.08 -11.50 -7.31
C ALA A 396 17.59 -11.16 -7.32
N SER A 397 18.47 -12.14 -7.15
CA SER A 397 19.91 -11.91 -7.06
C SER A 397 20.50 -11.49 -8.41
N GLY A 398 21.28 -10.41 -8.38
CA GLY A 398 21.87 -9.78 -9.56
C GLY A 398 20.92 -8.83 -10.30
N SER A 399 19.75 -8.51 -9.75
CA SER A 399 18.82 -7.55 -10.37
C SER A 399 19.33 -6.12 -10.17
N LEU A 400 19.27 -5.30 -11.23
CA LEU A 400 19.63 -3.88 -11.20
C LEU A 400 18.51 -3.05 -11.81
N HIS A 401 17.85 -2.21 -11.01
CA HIS A 401 16.70 -1.40 -11.40
C HIS A 401 17.01 0.10 -11.26
N LEU A 402 16.64 0.90 -12.26
CA LEU A 402 16.54 2.35 -12.13
C LEU A 402 15.15 2.68 -11.56
N MET A 403 15.13 3.36 -10.42
CA MET A 403 13.90 3.67 -9.69
C MET A 403 13.78 5.16 -9.40
N TYR A 404 12.52 5.60 -9.25
CA TYR A 404 12.14 6.91 -8.75
C TYR A 404 11.33 6.75 -7.47
N ALA A 405 11.50 7.66 -6.52
CA ALA A 405 10.64 7.75 -5.35
C ALA A 405 10.45 9.19 -4.85
N GLU A 406 9.31 9.42 -4.20
CA GLU A 406 9.03 10.61 -3.38
C GLU A 406 9.01 10.21 -1.90
N LEU A 407 9.93 10.77 -1.11
CA LEU A 407 10.01 10.57 0.33
C LEU A 407 9.30 11.72 1.06
N GLN A 408 8.37 11.38 1.95
CA GLN A 408 7.52 12.33 2.67
C GLN A 408 7.72 12.28 4.19
N ALA A 409 7.60 13.45 4.81
CA ALA A 409 7.25 13.59 6.20
C ALA A 409 5.77 14.00 6.30
N LEU A 410 5.12 13.63 7.41
CA LEU A 410 3.68 13.81 7.59
C LEU A 410 3.31 15.23 8.05
N SER A 411 3.83 16.23 7.34
CA SER A 411 3.49 17.65 7.52
C SER A 411 3.92 18.44 6.27
N PRO A 412 3.13 19.43 5.83
CA PRO A 412 3.51 20.29 4.70
C PRO A 412 4.65 21.27 5.04
N LEU A 413 5.07 21.33 6.31
CA LEU A 413 6.18 22.14 6.77
C LEU A 413 7.55 21.51 6.51
N VAL A 414 7.56 20.25 6.05
CA VAL A 414 8.77 19.53 5.61
C VAL A 414 8.59 19.18 4.13
N PRO A 415 9.47 19.66 3.23
CA PRO A 415 9.34 19.40 1.81
C PRO A 415 9.58 17.93 1.48
N THR A 416 8.80 17.42 0.53
CA THR A 416 8.97 16.08 -0.07
C THR A 416 10.30 16.03 -0.81
N ARG A 417 11.04 14.94 -0.63
CA ARG A 417 12.33 14.70 -1.30
C ARG A 417 12.10 13.78 -2.49
N GLU A 418 12.41 14.24 -3.69
CA GLU A 418 12.30 13.45 -4.91
C GLU A 418 13.66 12.86 -5.28
N ILE A 419 13.69 11.57 -5.58
CA ILE A 419 14.95 10.84 -5.75
C ILE A 419 14.91 9.90 -6.94
N HIS A 420 16.00 9.90 -7.70
CA HIS A 420 16.32 8.90 -8.71
C HIS A 420 17.53 8.11 -8.24
N PHE A 421 17.45 6.79 -8.26
CA PHE A 421 18.51 5.92 -7.77
C PHE A 421 18.52 4.58 -8.51
N LEU A 422 19.68 3.94 -8.53
CA LEU A 422 19.83 2.57 -8.96
C LEU A 422 19.75 1.66 -7.74
N ARG A 423 18.92 0.61 -7.82
CA ARG A 423 18.77 -0.43 -6.81
C ARG A 423 19.37 -1.72 -7.31
N TYR A 424 20.40 -2.22 -6.62
CA TYR A 424 21.04 -3.50 -6.88
C TYR A 424 20.76 -4.48 -5.75
N CYS A 425 20.38 -5.71 -6.11
CA CYS A 425 20.09 -6.78 -5.14
C CYS A 425 21.03 -7.97 -5.36
N GLN A 426 21.60 -8.49 -4.29
CA GLN A 426 22.49 -9.65 -4.32
C GLN A 426 22.17 -10.58 -3.14
N GLN A 427 22.12 -11.88 -3.41
CA GLN A 427 22.05 -12.90 -2.37
C GLN A 427 23.47 -13.36 -2.01
N ASN A 428 23.77 -13.40 -0.71
CA ASN A 428 24.90 -14.11 -0.15
C ASN A 428 24.43 -15.48 0.34
N VAL A 429 24.63 -16.50 -0.49
CA VAL A 429 24.17 -17.87 -0.23
C VAL A 429 24.91 -18.49 0.96
N GLU A 430 26.18 -18.13 1.19
CA GLU A 430 27.00 -18.68 2.26
C GLU A 430 26.53 -18.22 3.65
N GLU A 431 26.11 -16.95 3.75
CA GLU A 431 25.65 -16.35 5.00
C GLU A 431 24.13 -16.44 5.21
N GLY A 432 23.38 -16.91 4.20
CA GLY A 432 21.91 -16.91 4.23
C GLY A 432 21.33 -15.50 4.35
N ALA A 433 21.95 -14.54 3.65
CA ALA A 433 21.60 -13.13 3.73
C ALA A 433 21.36 -12.53 2.34
N TRP A 434 20.52 -11.51 2.29
CA TRP A 434 20.29 -10.68 1.11
C TRP A 434 20.81 -9.27 1.38
N ALA A 435 21.42 -8.66 0.38
CA ALA A 435 21.81 -7.26 0.42
C ALA A 435 21.11 -6.50 -0.70
N ILE A 436 20.52 -5.36 -0.38
CA ILE A 436 19.90 -4.43 -1.33
C ILE A 436 20.57 -3.09 -1.11
N VAL A 437 21.20 -2.56 -2.17
CA VAL A 437 21.85 -1.25 -2.15
C VAL A 437 21.21 -0.32 -3.18
N ASP A 438 20.90 0.88 -2.73
CA ASP A 438 20.48 2.02 -3.51
C ASP A 438 21.66 2.99 -3.61
N PHE A 439 21.96 3.44 -4.82
CA PHE A 439 23.08 4.34 -5.09
C PHE A 439 22.71 5.37 -6.17
N PRO A 440 23.41 6.52 -6.24
CA PRO A 440 22.98 7.63 -7.08
C PRO A 440 23.17 7.33 -8.56
N VAL A 441 22.35 7.97 -9.39
CA VAL A 441 22.45 7.93 -10.88
C VAL A 441 23.49 8.96 -11.39
N ASP A 442 24.05 9.78 -10.50
CA ASP A 442 24.96 10.85 -10.87
C ASP A 442 26.25 10.29 -11.50
N GLY A 443 26.50 10.69 -12.76
CA GLY A 443 27.62 10.20 -13.57
C GLY A 443 27.18 9.58 -14.90
N PHE A 444 25.89 9.25 -15.02
CA PHE A 444 25.25 8.81 -16.27
C PHE A 444 24.60 10.02 -16.96
N HIS A 445 24.91 10.24 -18.24
CA HIS A 445 24.53 11.39 -19.07
C HIS A 445 25.04 12.78 -18.60
N GLY A 446 25.96 13.36 -19.38
CA GLY A 446 26.55 14.70 -19.15
C GLY A 446 25.62 15.91 -19.28
N THR A 447 24.31 15.73 -19.44
CA THR A 447 23.31 16.81 -19.64
C THR A 447 22.34 17.00 -18.47
N LEU A 448 22.33 16.13 -17.47
CA LEU A 448 21.33 16.15 -16.38
C LEU A 448 21.74 17.02 -15.16
N GLN A 449 22.78 17.83 -15.27
CA GLN A 449 23.50 18.33 -14.08
C GLN A 449 22.84 19.47 -13.28
N HIS A 450 21.65 19.95 -13.65
CA HIS A 450 21.08 21.17 -13.03
C HIS A 450 19.75 21.00 -12.27
N SER A 451 19.02 19.88 -12.40
CA SER A 451 17.70 19.72 -11.76
C SER A 451 17.68 18.80 -10.53
N PHE A 452 18.71 17.95 -10.34
CA PHE A 452 18.73 16.88 -9.33
C PHE A 452 19.56 17.18 -8.08
N LEU A 453 20.17 18.35 -7.98
CA LEU A 453 21.14 18.66 -6.92
C LEU A 453 20.54 18.81 -5.51
N LYS A 454 19.22 18.70 -5.34
CA LYS A 454 18.53 19.00 -4.06
C LYS A 454 18.63 17.88 -3.04
N TYR A 455 18.58 16.63 -3.50
CA TYR A 455 18.73 15.45 -2.65
C TYR A 455 19.42 14.34 -3.43
N ARG A 456 20.51 13.82 -2.87
CA ARG A 456 21.27 12.70 -3.43
C ARG A 456 21.31 11.56 -2.42
N ARG A 457 20.80 10.39 -2.82
CA ARG A 457 20.94 9.15 -2.06
C ARG A 457 22.33 8.57 -2.33
N ARG A 458 23.23 8.60 -1.35
CA ARG A 458 24.51 7.89 -1.36
C ARG A 458 24.26 6.39 -1.12
N PRO A 459 25.26 5.50 -1.24
CA PRO A 459 25.09 4.08 -0.96
C PRO A 459 24.32 3.82 0.34
N SER A 460 23.07 3.40 0.18
CA SER A 460 22.05 3.23 1.22
C SER A 460 21.35 1.92 0.99
N GLY A 461 20.69 1.35 1.99
CA GLY A 461 19.90 0.14 1.80
C GLY A 461 19.94 -0.75 3.02
N CYS A 462 19.88 -2.06 2.80
CA CYS A 462 19.80 -3.00 3.92
C CYS A 462 20.44 -4.35 3.64
N ILE A 463 20.84 -4.99 4.74
CA ILE A 463 21.16 -6.42 4.80
C ILE A 463 20.03 -7.13 5.54
N ILE A 464 19.46 -8.15 4.92
CA ILE A 464 18.37 -8.97 5.44
C ILE A 464 18.92 -10.38 5.67
N GLN A 465 19.11 -10.74 6.92
CA GLN A 465 19.60 -12.05 7.33
C GLN A 465 18.43 -12.93 7.78
N ASP A 466 18.35 -14.15 7.25
CA ASP A 466 17.32 -15.10 7.68
C ASP A 466 17.52 -15.54 9.13
N MET A 467 16.43 -15.55 9.89
CA MET A 467 16.39 -16.01 11.27
C MET A 467 15.41 -17.19 11.40
N PRO A 468 15.53 -18.02 12.45
CA PRO A 468 14.57 -19.10 12.70
C PRO A 468 13.12 -18.59 12.82
N ASN A 469 12.15 -19.48 12.59
CA ASN A 469 10.71 -19.23 12.74
C ASN A 469 10.12 -18.18 11.77
N GLY A 470 10.76 -17.93 10.63
CA GLY A 470 10.25 -17.03 9.60
C GLY A 470 10.48 -15.53 9.89
N TYR A 471 11.37 -15.22 10.84
CA TYR A 471 11.84 -13.86 11.08
C TYR A 471 13.04 -13.55 10.18
N SER A 472 13.31 -12.25 10.02
CA SER A 472 14.57 -11.76 9.46
C SER A 472 15.16 -10.67 10.34
N LYS A 473 16.49 -10.66 10.45
CA LYS A 473 17.24 -9.55 11.05
C LYS A 473 17.61 -8.58 9.94
N VAL A 474 17.15 -7.35 10.05
CA VAL A 474 17.39 -6.29 9.07
C VAL A 474 18.35 -5.27 9.67
N THR A 475 19.48 -5.04 9.01
CA THR A 475 20.36 -3.89 9.27
C THR A 475 20.12 -2.88 8.16
N TRP A 476 19.67 -1.68 8.51
CA TRP A 476 19.35 -0.63 7.55
C TRP A 476 20.32 0.53 7.69
N VAL A 477 20.82 1.02 6.56
CA VAL A 477 21.67 2.21 6.45
C VAL A 477 20.99 3.19 5.51
N GLU A 478 20.74 4.39 6.00
CA GLU A 478 20.31 5.52 5.17
C GLU A 478 21.45 6.52 5.13
N HIS A 479 21.93 6.85 3.93
CA HIS A 479 23.01 7.80 3.69
C HIS A 479 22.61 8.72 2.53
N ALA A 480 22.44 10.01 2.81
CA ALA A 480 22.05 10.99 1.82
C ALA A 480 22.80 12.33 2.00
N GLU A 481 22.89 13.07 0.91
CA GLU A 481 23.36 14.45 0.87
C GLU A 481 22.21 15.34 0.42
N THR A 482 21.98 16.45 1.13
CA THR A 482 20.89 17.37 0.87
C THR A 482 21.40 18.78 0.65
N MET A 483 20.88 19.45 -0.37
CA MET A 483 21.09 20.88 -0.62
C MET A 483 19.76 21.60 -0.35
N GLU A 484 19.67 22.26 0.80
CA GLU A 484 18.42 22.91 1.23
C GLU A 484 18.23 24.26 0.52
N GLU A 485 17.42 24.30 -0.55
CA GLU A 485 16.99 25.57 -1.17
C GLU A 485 15.97 26.33 -0.30
N LYS A 486 15.12 25.60 0.44
CA LYS A 486 14.09 26.15 1.31
C LYS A 486 14.33 25.67 2.73
N PRO A 487 14.46 26.57 3.72
CA PRO A 487 14.67 26.17 5.09
C PRO A 487 13.47 25.34 5.57
N VAL A 488 13.76 24.19 6.16
CA VAL A 488 12.76 23.42 6.92
C VAL A 488 12.20 24.33 8.01
N HIS A 489 10.88 24.29 8.23
CA HIS A 489 10.28 25.10 9.29
C HIS A 489 10.94 24.78 10.64
N GLN A 490 11.24 25.81 11.43
CA GLN A 490 12.03 25.71 12.66
C GLN A 490 11.54 24.59 13.61
N ILE A 491 10.23 24.42 13.73
CA ILE A 491 9.58 23.37 14.53
C ILE A 491 10.03 21.93 14.17
N PHE A 492 10.43 21.68 12.92
CA PHE A 492 10.89 20.38 12.43
C PHE A 492 12.41 20.28 12.30
N ASN A 493 13.15 21.36 12.55
CA ASN A 493 14.58 21.43 12.32
C ASN A 493 15.31 20.29 13.08
N GLN A 494 15.03 20.09 14.36
CA GLN A 494 15.65 18.98 15.12
C GLN A 494 15.23 17.59 14.63
N TYR A 495 13.96 17.40 14.25
CA TYR A 495 13.45 16.11 13.79
C TYR A 495 14.08 15.68 12.46
N VAL A 496 14.23 16.63 11.53
CA VAL A 496 14.98 16.39 10.29
C VAL A 496 16.46 16.25 10.60
N ASN A 497 17.00 17.08 11.50
CA ASN A 497 18.44 17.13 11.68
C ASN A 497 19.06 15.94 12.39
N SER A 498 18.30 15.34 13.31
CA SER A 498 18.65 14.11 14.01
C SER A 498 18.61 12.86 13.12
N GLY A 499 18.12 12.98 11.88
CA GLY A 499 17.88 11.82 11.01
C GLY A 499 16.61 11.04 11.38
N MET A 500 15.80 11.50 12.32
CA MET A 500 14.56 10.81 12.70
C MET A 500 13.47 10.91 11.63
N ALA A 501 13.50 11.97 10.80
CA ALA A 501 12.55 12.16 9.71
C ALA A 501 12.73 11.19 8.54
N PHE A 502 13.97 10.92 8.13
CA PHE A 502 14.25 10.17 6.89
C PHE A 502 15.23 9.01 7.09
N GLY A 503 15.77 8.83 8.30
CA GLY A 503 16.83 7.87 8.60
C GLY A 503 16.35 6.46 8.95
N ALA A 504 17.33 5.58 9.18
CA ALA A 504 17.18 4.14 9.27
C ALA A 504 16.22 3.66 10.38
N GLN A 505 16.17 4.36 11.52
CA GLN A 505 15.25 3.97 12.61
C GLN A 505 13.78 4.08 12.17
N ARG A 506 13.42 5.13 11.43
CA ARG A 506 12.04 5.31 10.95
C ARG A 506 11.67 4.23 9.94
N TRP A 507 12.56 3.91 9.01
CA TRP A 507 12.37 2.80 8.08
C TRP A 507 12.12 1.48 8.80
N LEU A 508 12.95 1.13 9.78
CA LEU A 508 12.80 -0.14 10.51
C LEU A 508 11.55 -0.17 11.40
N ALA A 509 11.22 0.92 12.10
CA ALA A 509 10.01 0.99 12.93
C ALA A 509 8.74 0.79 12.09
N VAL A 510 8.65 1.45 10.94
CA VAL A 510 7.53 1.27 10.00
C VAL A 510 7.51 -0.13 9.42
N LEU A 511 8.67 -0.70 9.05
CA LEU A 511 8.77 -2.06 8.52
C LEU A 511 8.30 -3.09 9.54
N GLN A 512 8.76 -3.02 10.79
CA GLN A 512 8.35 -3.92 11.87
C GLN A 512 6.84 -3.92 12.03
N ARG A 513 6.24 -2.72 12.18
CA ARG A 513 4.80 -2.55 12.32
C ARG A 513 4.03 -3.08 11.12
N GLN A 514 4.53 -2.85 9.90
CA GLN A 514 3.86 -3.31 8.71
C GLN A 514 3.97 -4.84 8.53
N CYS A 515 5.10 -5.46 8.89
CA CYS A 515 5.22 -6.92 8.93
C CYS A 515 4.24 -7.55 9.93
N GLU A 516 4.05 -6.94 11.10
CA GLU A 516 3.02 -7.38 12.07
C GLU A 516 1.60 -7.27 11.49
N ARG A 517 1.28 -6.14 10.85
CA ARG A 517 0.01 -5.94 10.15
C ARG A 517 -0.21 -7.00 9.06
N VAL A 518 0.86 -7.32 8.31
CA VAL A 518 0.82 -8.37 7.28
C VAL A 518 0.54 -9.73 7.88
N GLY A 519 1.17 -10.06 9.01
CA GLY A 519 0.86 -11.26 9.79
C GLY A 519 -0.61 -11.30 10.24
N SER A 520 -1.16 -10.17 10.71
CA SER A 520 -2.58 -10.08 11.09
C SER A 520 -3.49 -10.36 9.89
N PHE A 521 -3.23 -9.78 8.71
CA PHE A 521 -4.03 -10.01 7.50
C PHE A 521 -4.04 -11.48 7.07
N MET A 522 -2.92 -12.19 7.23
CA MET A 522 -2.79 -13.61 6.88
C MET A 522 -3.49 -14.54 7.87
N THR A 523 -3.86 -14.06 9.06
CA THR A 523 -4.46 -14.89 10.11
C THR A 523 -5.91 -15.24 9.76
N ARG A 524 -6.22 -16.55 9.70
CA ARG A 524 -7.55 -17.08 9.31
C ARG A 524 -8.51 -17.31 10.48
N ASN A 525 -8.00 -17.40 11.72
CA ASN A 525 -8.78 -17.82 12.90
C ASN A 525 -8.63 -16.85 14.08
N VAL A 526 -8.94 -15.55 13.88
CA VAL A 526 -9.03 -14.59 15.00
C VAL A 526 -10.50 -14.43 15.37
N SER A 527 -10.81 -14.50 16.67
CA SER A 527 -12.08 -14.03 17.21
C SER A 527 -12.07 -12.50 17.23
N ASP A 528 -12.21 -11.89 16.05
CA ASP A 528 -12.43 -10.46 15.94
C ASP A 528 -13.74 -10.10 16.66
N VAL A 529 -13.75 -8.97 17.37
CA VAL A 529 -14.94 -8.53 18.09
C VAL A 529 -15.87 -7.86 17.08
N GLY A 530 -17.12 -8.32 16.98
CA GLY A 530 -18.19 -7.60 16.29
C GLY A 530 -18.71 -8.24 15.00
N ALA A 531 -19.22 -7.40 14.09
CA ALA A 531 -20.06 -7.79 12.95
C ALA A 531 -19.31 -8.38 11.72
N ILE A 532 -18.03 -8.72 11.83
CA ILE A 532 -17.24 -9.27 10.71
C ILE A 532 -17.50 -10.77 10.60
N GLN A 533 -18.28 -11.16 9.60
CA GLN A 533 -18.79 -12.54 9.47
C GLN A 533 -17.91 -13.44 8.58
N SER A 534 -17.00 -12.89 7.77
CA SER A 534 -16.16 -13.66 6.85
C SER A 534 -14.70 -13.18 6.81
N PRO A 535 -13.74 -14.08 6.53
CA PRO A 535 -12.35 -13.70 6.35
C PRO A 535 -12.13 -12.80 5.12
N GLU A 536 -12.97 -12.92 4.08
CA GLU A 536 -12.96 -12.03 2.93
C GLU A 536 -13.38 -10.60 3.30
N ALA A 537 -14.44 -10.45 4.09
CA ALA A 537 -14.88 -9.15 4.62
C ALA A 537 -13.77 -8.49 5.45
N ARG A 538 -13.11 -9.27 6.30
CA ARG A 538 -11.95 -8.83 7.09
C ARG A 538 -10.85 -8.29 6.19
N LYS A 539 -10.44 -9.05 5.15
CA LYS A 539 -9.41 -8.63 4.20
C LYS A 539 -9.81 -7.34 3.47
N ASN A 540 -11.04 -7.24 2.98
CA ASN A 540 -11.51 -6.03 2.28
C ASN A 540 -11.56 -4.81 3.20
N LEU A 541 -11.95 -4.97 4.47
CA LEU A 541 -11.94 -3.89 5.45
C LEU A 541 -10.50 -3.43 5.75
N MET A 542 -9.55 -4.37 5.87
CA MET A 542 -8.12 -4.05 6.03
C MET A 542 -7.54 -3.32 4.80
N ARG A 543 -7.93 -3.73 3.58
CA ARG A 543 -7.53 -3.03 2.34
C ARG A 543 -8.12 -1.61 2.26
N LEU A 544 -9.38 -1.45 2.64
CA LEU A 544 -10.04 -0.14 2.70
C LEU A 544 -9.33 0.79 3.70
N ALA A 545 -8.98 0.28 4.88
CA ALA A 545 -8.24 1.02 5.90
C ALA A 545 -6.80 1.35 5.47
N GLN A 546 -6.10 0.43 4.80
CA GLN A 546 -4.78 0.69 4.22
C GLN A 546 -4.83 1.85 3.22
N ARG A 547 -5.85 1.87 2.35
CA ARG A 547 -6.05 2.99 1.42
C ARG A 547 -6.32 4.29 2.17
N MET A 548 -7.16 4.26 3.20
CA MET A 548 -7.44 5.42 4.05
C MET A 548 -6.15 6.02 4.62
N ILE A 549 -5.27 5.19 5.20
CA ILE A 549 -3.98 5.62 5.75
C ILE A 549 -3.06 6.21 4.67
N ARG A 550 -2.95 5.55 3.52
CA ARG A 550 -2.12 6.03 2.40
C ARG A 550 -2.62 7.39 1.88
N THR A 551 -3.93 7.52 1.67
CA THR A 551 -4.55 8.78 1.24
C THR A 551 -4.38 9.87 2.30
N PHE A 552 -4.54 9.55 3.59
CA PHE A 552 -4.27 10.48 4.68
C PHE A 552 -2.84 11.00 4.63
N CYS A 553 -1.85 10.11 4.59
CA CYS A 553 -0.43 10.47 4.61
C CYS A 553 -0.04 11.37 3.44
N SER A 554 -0.52 11.06 2.23
CA SER A 554 -0.25 11.86 1.03
C SER A 554 -0.93 13.23 1.07
N ASN A 555 -2.12 13.35 1.68
CA ASN A 555 -2.87 14.59 1.73
C ASN A 555 -2.37 15.59 2.79
N ILE A 556 -1.57 15.15 3.76
CA ILE A 556 -1.00 16.02 4.79
C ILE A 556 0.47 16.33 4.54
N SER A 557 1.01 15.97 3.38
CA SER A 557 2.39 16.21 2.97
C SER A 557 2.44 17.09 1.73
N THR A 558 3.65 17.48 1.29
CA THR A 558 3.83 18.19 0.00
C THR A 558 3.91 17.25 -1.21
N SER A 559 3.50 15.98 -1.06
CA SER A 559 3.59 14.97 -2.12
C SER A 559 2.76 15.33 -3.36
N GLY A 560 3.17 14.84 -4.54
CA GLY A 560 2.46 15.08 -5.80
C GLY A 560 2.44 16.55 -6.25
N GLY A 561 3.42 17.35 -5.83
CA GLY A 561 3.55 18.76 -6.23
C GLY A 561 2.47 19.69 -5.65
N GLN A 562 1.81 19.28 -4.56
CA GLN A 562 0.77 20.10 -3.93
C GLN A 562 1.33 21.43 -3.44
N SER A 563 0.72 22.53 -3.89
CA SER A 563 1.02 23.87 -3.40
C SER A 563 0.26 24.13 -2.11
N TRP A 564 0.99 24.43 -1.05
CA TRP A 564 0.44 24.78 0.26
C TRP A 564 0.53 26.29 0.48
N THR A 565 -0.54 26.88 1.00
CA THR A 565 -0.64 28.31 1.30
C THR A 565 -0.69 28.49 2.81
N ALA A 566 0.17 29.35 3.36
CA ALA A 566 0.09 29.80 4.75
C ALA A 566 -1.08 30.78 4.91
N LEU A 567 -1.71 30.78 6.08
CA LEU A 567 -2.82 31.71 6.37
C LEU A 567 -2.32 33.03 6.95
N SER A 568 -1.11 33.02 7.51
CA SER A 568 -0.42 34.20 8.03
C SER A 568 0.96 34.33 7.38
N ASP A 569 1.43 35.56 7.25
CA ASP A 569 2.80 35.86 6.80
C ASP A 569 3.84 35.67 7.92
N SER A 570 3.40 35.31 9.14
CA SER A 570 4.31 35.01 10.24
C SER A 570 5.15 33.76 9.95
N ALA A 571 6.46 33.86 10.17
CA ALA A 571 7.38 32.72 10.09
C ALA A 571 7.06 31.63 11.13
N GLU A 572 6.27 31.95 12.15
CA GLU A 572 5.83 31.03 13.20
C GLU A 572 4.52 30.31 12.86
N ASP A 573 3.83 30.70 11.78
CA ASP A 573 2.58 30.08 11.38
C ASP A 573 2.82 28.64 10.93
N THR A 574 2.19 27.70 11.61
CA THR A 574 2.26 26.27 11.31
C THR A 574 1.06 25.77 10.53
N ILE A 575 0.08 26.63 10.24
CA ILE A 575 -1.14 26.27 9.53
C ILE A 575 -0.93 26.40 8.02
N ARG A 576 -1.27 25.34 7.29
CA ARG A 576 -1.20 25.30 5.83
C ARG A 576 -2.50 24.80 5.26
N ILE A 577 -2.97 25.44 4.21
CA ILE A 577 -4.16 25.04 3.47
C ILE A 577 -3.81 24.73 2.01
N THR A 578 -4.57 23.82 1.41
CA THR A 578 -4.52 23.56 -0.02
C THR A 578 -5.88 23.12 -0.54
N THR A 579 -6.09 23.25 -1.84
CA THR A 579 -7.31 22.75 -2.49
C THR A 579 -6.95 21.80 -3.61
N ARG A 580 -7.71 20.72 -3.72
CA ARG A 580 -7.53 19.71 -4.75
C ARG A 580 -8.85 19.44 -5.46
N LYS A 581 -8.77 19.33 -6.78
CA LYS A 581 -9.88 18.93 -7.64
C LYS A 581 -9.79 17.43 -7.82
N VAL A 582 -10.86 16.73 -7.47
CA VAL A 582 -10.90 15.28 -7.46
C VAL A 582 -12.01 14.80 -8.38
N THR A 583 -11.64 14.01 -9.37
CA THR A 583 -12.57 13.35 -10.31
C THR A 583 -12.35 11.85 -10.38
N GLU A 584 -11.38 11.34 -9.63
CA GLU A 584 -10.97 9.94 -9.63
C GLU A 584 -11.91 9.08 -8.76
N PRO A 585 -12.13 7.80 -9.15
CA PRO A 585 -12.88 6.86 -8.33
C PRO A 585 -12.17 6.59 -7.00
N GLY A 586 -12.94 6.33 -5.94
CA GLY A 586 -12.42 6.07 -4.59
C GLY A 586 -12.19 7.32 -3.74
N GLN A 587 -12.48 8.52 -4.26
CA GLN A 587 -12.54 9.76 -3.48
C GLN A 587 -13.83 10.54 -3.82
N PRO A 588 -14.28 11.46 -2.94
CA PRO A 588 -15.44 12.29 -3.24
C PRO A 588 -15.18 13.19 -4.46
N ASN A 589 -16.04 13.09 -5.48
CA ASN A 589 -15.95 13.92 -6.68
C ASN A 589 -16.23 15.39 -6.34
N GLY A 590 -15.35 16.30 -6.76
CA GLY A 590 -15.51 17.73 -6.57
C GLY A 590 -14.26 18.47 -6.12
N LEU A 591 -14.46 19.58 -5.42
CA LEU A 591 -13.42 20.40 -4.82
C LEU A 591 -13.26 20.05 -3.34
N ILE A 592 -12.06 19.64 -2.94
CA ILE A 592 -11.72 19.33 -1.55
C ILE A 592 -10.75 20.39 -1.03
N LEU A 593 -11.06 20.93 0.14
CA LEU A 593 -10.18 21.80 0.92
C LEU A 593 -9.50 20.97 2.01
N THR A 594 -8.17 21.01 2.05
CA THR A 594 -7.37 20.37 3.09
C THR A 594 -6.70 21.45 3.93
N ALA A 595 -6.76 21.32 5.25
CA ALA A 595 -6.04 22.16 6.20
C ALA A 595 -5.21 21.29 7.14
N VAL A 596 -3.97 21.70 7.39
CA VAL A 596 -3.04 21.02 8.28
C VAL A 596 -2.47 22.03 9.26
N SER A 597 -2.40 21.67 10.54
CA SER A 597 -1.70 22.43 11.58
C SER A 597 -0.73 21.51 12.29
N THR A 598 0.45 22.02 12.64
CA THR A 598 1.40 21.31 13.50
C THR A 598 1.64 22.11 14.78
N THR A 599 1.58 21.45 15.92
CA THR A 599 1.81 22.08 17.23
C THR A 599 2.76 21.21 18.05
N TRP A 600 3.68 21.86 18.76
CA TRP A 600 4.53 21.18 19.71
C TRP A 600 3.81 21.00 21.05
N LEU A 601 3.97 19.82 21.65
CA LEU A 601 3.33 19.42 22.90
C LEU A 601 4.37 18.92 23.92
N PRO A 602 4.36 19.41 25.17
CA PRO A 602 5.25 18.97 26.24
C PRO A 602 4.78 17.64 26.87
N PHE A 603 4.40 16.67 26.03
CA PHE A 603 3.92 15.36 26.45
C PHE A 603 4.51 14.28 25.56
N PRO A 604 4.77 13.07 26.11
CA PRO A 604 5.22 11.96 25.29
C PRO A 604 4.16 11.53 24.27
N HIS A 605 4.61 11.11 23.09
CA HIS A 605 3.71 10.79 21.97
C HIS A 605 2.69 9.70 22.31
N HIS A 606 3.06 8.68 23.10
CA HIS A 606 2.17 7.60 23.52
C HIS A 606 1.02 8.11 24.42
N GLN A 607 1.26 9.11 25.27
CA GLN A 607 0.20 9.69 26.10
C GLN A 607 -0.82 10.44 25.24
N VAL A 608 -0.35 11.22 24.26
CA VAL A 608 -1.21 11.92 23.30
C VAL A 608 -1.97 10.91 22.44
N PHE A 609 -1.31 9.86 21.97
CA PHE A 609 -1.93 8.77 21.21
C PHE A 609 -3.06 8.10 21.98
N HIS A 610 -2.83 7.70 23.24
CA HIS A 610 -3.86 7.08 24.07
C HIS A 610 -5.04 8.01 24.35
N LEU A 611 -4.80 9.30 24.55
CA LEU A 611 -5.88 10.29 24.70
C LEU A 611 -6.75 10.35 23.44
N LEU A 612 -6.13 10.50 22.27
CA LEU A 612 -6.83 10.65 20.99
C LEU A 612 -7.54 9.36 20.56
N LYS A 613 -6.99 8.19 20.90
CA LYS A 613 -7.62 6.89 20.65
C LYS A 613 -8.87 6.67 21.53
N ASN A 614 -8.90 7.18 22.77
CA ASN A 614 -9.93 6.85 23.75
C ASN A 614 -11.32 7.41 23.38
N GLU A 615 -12.23 6.51 22.99
CA GLU A 615 -13.61 6.81 22.59
C GLU A 615 -14.41 7.58 23.65
N ARG A 616 -14.20 7.30 24.94
CA ARG A 616 -14.95 7.94 26.05
C ARG A 616 -14.46 9.35 26.37
N ARG A 617 -13.22 9.68 26.00
CA ARG A 617 -12.65 11.03 26.15
C ARG A 617 -12.74 11.83 24.86
N ARG A 618 -13.12 11.19 23.74
CA ARG A 618 -13.34 11.83 22.44
C ARG A 618 -14.62 12.66 22.37
N SER A 619 -15.59 12.41 23.26
CA SER A 619 -16.69 13.35 23.49
C SER A 619 -16.20 14.72 24.00
N LEU A 620 -14.99 14.84 24.57
CA LEU A 620 -14.40 16.16 24.86
C LEU A 620 -13.85 16.88 23.60
N LEU A 621 -13.63 16.14 22.50
CA LEU A 621 -13.18 16.65 21.19
C LEU A 621 -14.37 16.94 20.25
N GLU A 622 -15.57 17.08 20.83
CA GLU A 622 -16.92 17.21 20.23
C GLU A 622 -17.12 18.35 19.21
N ALA A 623 -16.10 19.17 18.94
CA ALA A 623 -16.15 20.16 17.86
C ALA A 623 -16.31 19.52 16.46
N LEU A 624 -16.04 18.22 16.31
CA LEU A 624 -16.16 17.49 15.03
C LEU A 624 -17.40 16.59 14.92
N SER A 625 -18.09 16.24 16.03
CA SER A 625 -19.13 15.19 16.04
C SER A 625 -20.52 15.64 16.55
N ASN A 626 -20.76 16.93 16.75
CA ASN A 626 -22.07 17.48 17.18
C ASN A 626 -22.69 16.80 18.43
N GLY A 627 -21.89 16.22 19.33
CA GLY A 627 -22.40 15.57 20.56
C GLY A 627 -22.89 14.12 20.38
N ASN A 628 -22.50 13.44 19.31
CA ASN A 628 -22.90 12.06 19.04
C ASN A 628 -22.06 11.03 19.83
N SER A 629 -22.71 10.01 20.41
CA SER A 629 -21.99 8.90 21.05
C SER A 629 -21.43 7.93 19.99
N LEU A 630 -20.17 7.54 20.17
CA LEU A 630 -19.50 6.54 19.33
C LEU A 630 -19.64 5.16 19.98
N HIS A 631 -20.01 4.17 19.18
CA HIS A 631 -20.06 2.78 19.62
C HIS A 631 -19.29 1.89 18.65
N GLU A 632 -18.31 1.14 19.15
CA GLU A 632 -17.56 0.18 18.34
C GLU A 632 -18.43 -1.01 17.90
N VAL A 633 -18.46 -1.23 16.58
CA VAL A 633 -19.25 -2.28 15.91
C VAL A 633 -18.36 -3.43 15.43
N ALA A 634 -17.11 -3.13 15.10
CA ALA A 634 -16.11 -4.12 14.74
C ALA A 634 -14.70 -3.64 15.11
N HIS A 635 -13.84 -4.59 15.49
CA HIS A 635 -12.45 -4.35 15.87
C HIS A 635 -11.52 -5.42 15.29
N ILE A 636 -10.45 -4.99 14.61
CA ILE A 636 -9.38 -5.85 14.10
C ILE A 636 -8.05 -5.39 14.72
N ALA A 637 -7.37 -6.28 15.43
CA ALA A 637 -6.01 -6.02 15.92
C ALA A 637 -4.98 -6.09 14.78
N ASN A 638 -4.05 -5.14 14.71
CA ASN A 638 -3.09 -4.95 13.62
C ASN A 638 -1.62 -4.96 14.05
N GLY A 639 -1.34 -5.39 15.28
CA GLY A 639 0.03 -5.48 15.77
C GLY A 639 0.09 -6.04 17.18
N SER A 640 1.31 -6.12 17.70
CA SER A 640 1.58 -6.53 19.08
C SER A 640 1.08 -5.48 20.09
N ASP A 641 1.15 -4.20 19.73
CA ASP A 641 0.59 -3.11 20.54
C ASP A 641 -0.94 -3.08 20.43
N SER A 642 -1.63 -3.09 21.58
CA SER A 642 -3.10 -2.95 21.66
C SER A 642 -3.65 -1.65 21.06
N GLY A 643 -2.79 -0.65 20.90
CA GLY A 643 -2.97 0.59 20.17
C GLY A 643 -3.19 0.38 18.67
N ASN A 644 -2.56 -0.63 18.08
CA ASN A 644 -2.56 -0.89 16.65
C ASN A 644 -3.81 -1.67 16.25
N CYS A 645 -4.82 -0.97 15.72
CA CYS A 645 -6.09 -1.59 15.34
C CYS A 645 -6.83 -0.85 14.22
N ILE A 646 -7.75 -1.57 13.57
CA ILE A 646 -8.83 -0.99 12.76
C ILE A 646 -10.13 -1.14 13.55
N SER A 647 -10.85 -0.05 13.72
CA SER A 647 -12.14 0.00 14.39
C SER A 647 -13.20 0.56 13.45
N LEU A 648 -14.39 -0.05 13.46
CA LEU A 648 -15.58 0.45 12.79
C LEU A 648 -16.55 0.97 13.85
N LEU A 649 -16.78 2.27 13.86
CA LEU A 649 -17.53 2.96 14.89
C LEU A 649 -18.87 3.43 14.34
N ARG A 650 -19.98 3.18 15.05
CA ARG A 650 -21.29 3.74 14.74
C ARG A 650 -21.43 5.11 15.38
N ILE A 651 -21.86 6.08 14.59
CA ILE A 651 -22.18 7.43 15.06
C ILE A 651 -23.68 7.48 15.39
N ASN A 652 -24.03 7.56 16.68
CA ASN A 652 -25.42 7.71 17.09
C ASN A 652 -25.79 9.19 17.17
N VAL A 653 -26.63 9.66 16.24
CA VAL A 653 -27.18 11.02 16.29
C VAL A 653 -28.29 11.08 17.34
N GLY A 654 -28.03 11.78 18.43
CA GLY A 654 -29.02 11.96 19.49
C GLY A 654 -30.19 12.81 19.01
N GLY A 655 -31.38 12.21 18.80
CA GLY A 655 -32.63 12.97 18.70
C GLY A 655 -33.66 12.53 17.65
N THR A 656 -33.35 11.60 16.74
CA THR A 656 -34.34 11.17 15.72
C THR A 656 -34.40 9.65 15.61
N ASN A 657 -35.56 9.08 15.97
CA ASN A 657 -35.92 7.67 15.75
C ASN A 657 -36.18 7.35 14.25
N SER A 658 -35.45 7.99 13.34
CA SER A 658 -35.51 7.71 11.91
C SER A 658 -34.36 6.77 11.55
N SER A 659 -34.69 5.52 11.25
CA SER A 659 -33.77 4.44 10.86
C SER A 659 -33.09 4.63 9.49
N GLU A 660 -33.16 5.84 8.89
CA GLU A 660 -32.83 6.02 7.49
C GLU A 660 -31.39 6.46 7.20
N ASN A 661 -30.61 6.97 8.18
CA ASN A 661 -29.21 7.36 7.95
C ASN A 661 -28.31 7.01 9.15
N VAL A 662 -27.90 5.75 9.27
CA VAL A 662 -26.81 5.37 10.20
C VAL A 662 -25.49 5.65 9.49
N GLU A 663 -24.64 6.51 10.03
CA GLU A 663 -23.29 6.77 9.52
C GLU A 663 -22.27 5.95 10.31
N LEU A 664 -21.33 5.32 9.60
CA LEU A 664 -20.23 4.58 10.20
C LEU A 664 -18.92 5.36 10.01
N MET A 665 -18.01 5.22 10.96
CA MET A 665 -16.67 5.78 10.88
C MET A 665 -15.66 4.64 10.87
N LEU A 666 -14.92 4.53 9.77
CA LEU A 666 -13.76 3.66 9.71
C LEU A 666 -12.59 4.41 10.34
N GLN A 667 -11.92 3.78 11.30
CA GLN A 667 -10.73 4.32 11.95
C GLN A 667 -9.61 3.29 11.93
N GLU A 668 -8.39 3.75 11.66
CA GLU A 668 -7.18 3.00 11.89
C GLU A 668 -6.24 3.80 12.78
N SER A 669 -5.76 3.17 13.85
CA SER A 669 -4.76 3.74 14.75
C SER A 669 -3.52 2.86 14.77
N CYS A 670 -2.35 3.49 14.72
CA CYS A 670 -1.09 2.79 14.79
C CYS A 670 -0.02 3.61 15.54
N THR A 671 0.88 2.92 16.24
CA THR A 671 1.95 3.47 17.08
C THR A 671 3.18 2.56 16.99
N ASP A 672 4.37 3.18 16.97
CA ASP A 672 5.67 2.53 17.02
C ASP A 672 6.71 3.52 17.60
N SER A 673 7.99 3.16 17.58
CA SER A 673 9.07 4.00 18.12
C SER A 673 9.33 5.28 17.31
N SER A 674 8.87 5.35 16.06
CA SER A 674 9.03 6.53 15.18
C SER A 674 7.84 7.49 15.24
N GLY A 675 6.72 7.08 15.85
CA GLY A 675 5.56 7.95 16.03
C GLY A 675 4.24 7.20 16.07
N SER A 676 3.15 7.94 15.90
CA SER A 676 1.80 7.40 15.90
C SER A 676 0.91 8.09 14.89
N ILE A 677 -0.02 7.36 14.30
CA ILE A 677 -0.98 7.87 13.32
C ILE A 677 -2.37 7.40 13.75
N ILE A 678 -3.35 8.30 13.68
CA ILE A 678 -4.77 7.97 13.82
C ILE A 678 -5.47 8.59 12.64
N ALA A 679 -5.93 7.77 11.69
CA ALA A 679 -6.70 8.23 10.54
C ALA A 679 -8.12 7.66 10.61
N TYR A 680 -9.10 8.45 10.20
CA TYR A 680 -10.49 8.04 10.16
C TYR A 680 -11.24 8.73 9.01
N SER A 681 -12.27 8.07 8.50
CA SER A 681 -13.18 8.60 7.48
C SER A 681 -14.59 8.14 7.80
N THR A 682 -15.58 9.01 7.60
CA THR A 682 -16.96 8.55 7.59
C THR A 682 -17.26 7.80 6.29
N VAL A 683 -18.10 6.77 6.39
CA VAL A 683 -18.46 5.85 5.32
C VAL A 683 -19.93 5.48 5.49
N GLU A 684 -20.70 5.54 4.41
CA GLU A 684 -22.10 5.11 4.42
C GLU A 684 -22.21 3.60 4.69
N VAL A 685 -23.28 3.20 5.40
CA VAL A 685 -23.53 1.80 5.74
C VAL A 685 -23.60 0.91 4.50
N ASN A 686 -24.15 1.40 3.38
CA ASN A 686 -24.23 0.63 2.14
C ASN A 686 -22.85 0.23 1.60
N TYR A 687 -21.86 1.14 1.65
CA TYR A 687 -20.50 0.82 1.25
C TYR A 687 -19.83 -0.15 2.22
N ILE A 688 -20.10 -0.05 3.52
CA ILE A 688 -19.59 -1.04 4.48
C ILE A 688 -20.24 -2.40 4.25
N GLN A 689 -21.53 -2.48 3.94
CA GLN A 689 -22.19 -3.73 3.58
C GLN A 689 -21.57 -4.36 2.33
N LEU A 690 -21.19 -3.55 1.34
CA LEU A 690 -20.43 -3.97 0.15
C LEU A 690 -19.08 -4.61 0.53
N VAL A 691 -18.33 -3.96 1.43
CA VAL A 691 -17.07 -4.51 1.95
C VAL A 691 -17.31 -5.85 2.65
N MET A 692 -18.38 -5.93 3.42
CA MET A 692 -18.75 -7.12 4.19
C MET A 692 -19.28 -8.27 3.31
N SER A 693 -19.84 -7.98 2.13
CA SER A 693 -20.28 -9.00 1.16
C SER A 693 -19.11 -9.63 0.39
N GLY A 694 -17.90 -9.09 0.52
CA GLY A 694 -16.70 -9.58 -0.18
C GLY A 694 -16.41 -8.86 -1.49
N GLU A 695 -17.17 -7.82 -1.84
CA GLU A 695 -16.97 -7.01 -3.04
C GLU A 695 -15.77 -6.06 -2.92
N ASP A 696 -15.28 -5.57 -4.07
CA ASP A 696 -14.06 -4.76 -4.16
C ASP A 696 -14.24 -3.36 -3.53
N PRO A 697 -13.46 -2.98 -2.50
CA PRO A 697 -13.54 -1.66 -1.88
C PRO A 697 -12.96 -0.52 -2.75
N SER A 698 -12.35 -0.81 -3.91
CA SER A 698 -11.59 0.15 -4.74
C SER A 698 -12.37 1.41 -5.17
N CYS A 699 -13.70 1.37 -5.26
CA CYS A 699 -14.50 2.53 -5.66
C CYS A 699 -15.10 3.32 -4.50
N ILE A 700 -14.97 2.85 -3.25
CA ILE A 700 -15.59 3.49 -2.08
C ILE A 700 -14.94 4.87 -1.83
N PRO A 701 -15.70 5.97 -1.83
CA PRO A 701 -15.15 7.30 -1.59
C PRO A 701 -14.68 7.44 -0.14
N LEU A 702 -13.42 7.82 0.05
CA LEU A 702 -12.85 8.12 1.37
C LEU A 702 -12.40 9.59 1.45
N LEU A 703 -12.71 10.23 2.58
CA LEU A 703 -12.24 11.58 2.91
C LEU A 703 -11.52 11.54 4.27
N PRO A 704 -10.29 11.02 4.33
CA PRO A 704 -9.64 10.73 5.59
C PRO A 704 -9.20 12.00 6.34
N MET A 705 -9.41 12.02 7.64
CA MET A 705 -8.97 13.05 8.57
C MET A 705 -8.21 12.36 9.71
N GLY A 706 -7.40 13.10 10.46
CA GLY A 706 -6.59 12.43 11.46
C GLY A 706 -5.48 13.23 12.11
N PHE A 707 -4.63 12.48 12.78
CA PHE A 707 -3.53 12.95 13.60
C PHE A 707 -2.25 12.18 13.25
N SER A 708 -1.13 12.89 13.14
CA SER A 708 0.22 12.35 13.14
C SER A 708 0.96 12.88 14.36
N ILE A 709 1.57 11.99 15.14
CA ILE A 709 2.22 12.32 16.42
C ILE A 709 3.67 11.85 16.33
N ILE A 710 4.60 12.79 16.35
CA ILE A 710 6.04 12.53 16.15
C ILE A 710 6.76 12.78 17.47
N PRO A 711 7.48 11.80 18.04
CA PRO A 711 8.26 12.02 19.25
C PRO A 711 9.41 13.00 18.99
N ILE A 712 9.66 13.90 19.95
CA ILE A 712 10.78 14.85 19.93
C ILE A 712 11.52 14.74 21.26
N ASP A 713 12.82 14.48 21.18
CA ASP A 713 13.69 14.40 22.35
C ASP A 713 14.33 15.77 22.62
N GLU A 714 14.02 16.33 23.79
CA GLU A 714 14.63 17.57 24.26
C GLU A 714 16.02 17.32 24.84
N THR A 715 17.03 17.26 23.98
CA THR A 715 18.38 17.60 24.42
C THR A 715 18.80 18.89 23.75
N GLY A 716 18.45 20.02 24.37
CA GLY A 716 19.01 21.34 24.05
C GLY A 716 18.01 22.45 23.72
N LEU A 717 16.70 22.24 23.82
CA LEU A 717 15.70 23.32 23.67
C LEU A 717 15.11 23.69 25.02
N THR A 718 15.05 24.98 25.29
CA THR A 718 14.23 25.53 26.36
C THR A 718 12.83 25.81 25.80
N ALA A 719 11.81 25.88 26.65
CA ALA A 719 10.46 26.29 26.24
C ALA A 719 10.42 27.64 25.47
N ALA A 720 11.49 28.43 25.54
CA ALA A 720 11.67 29.68 24.80
C ALA A 720 11.98 29.51 23.30
N ASP A 721 12.36 28.32 22.83
CA ASP A 721 12.76 28.07 21.44
C ASP A 721 11.58 27.66 20.52
N PHE A 722 10.38 27.48 21.09
CA PHE A 722 9.16 27.15 20.36
C PHE A 722 8.10 28.26 20.48
N PRO A 723 7.66 28.87 19.37
CA PRO A 723 6.56 29.82 19.39
C PRO A 723 5.26 29.12 19.82
N GLY A 724 4.68 29.55 20.94
CA GLY A 724 3.41 29.01 21.46
C GLY A 724 3.50 28.18 22.74
N ALA A 725 4.68 28.04 23.35
CA ALA A 725 4.78 27.58 24.73
C ALA A 725 4.16 28.65 25.65
N SER A 726 2.89 28.49 26.03
CA SER A 726 2.28 29.33 27.06
C SER A 726 3.07 29.18 28.36
N ASP A 727 3.40 30.30 29.02
CA ASP A 727 4.00 30.39 30.36
C ASP A 727 3.16 29.60 31.39
N GLY A 728 3.37 28.28 31.44
CA GLY A 728 2.88 27.41 32.48
C GLY A 728 3.96 27.32 33.55
N SER A 729 3.75 28.05 34.65
CA SER A 729 4.63 28.07 35.83
C SER A 729 5.15 26.67 36.19
N ALA A 730 6.41 26.39 35.83
CA ALA A 730 7.15 25.26 36.36
C ALA A 730 7.54 25.62 37.79
N ALA A 731 6.69 25.24 38.76
CA ALA A 731 7.04 25.28 40.17
C ALA A 731 8.18 24.27 40.41
N SER A 732 9.42 24.77 40.36
CA SER A 732 10.60 24.04 40.82
C SER A 732 10.49 23.88 42.34
N LEU A 733 10.12 22.68 42.79
CA LEU A 733 10.34 22.24 44.16
C LEU A 733 11.86 22.13 44.33
N LYS A 734 12.44 23.06 45.10
CA LYS A 734 13.83 22.96 45.57
C LYS A 734 13.81 22.11 46.84
N ASP A 735 14.45 20.94 46.80
CA ASP A 735 14.83 20.24 48.03
C ASP A 735 15.98 21.00 48.72
N GLU A 736 15.94 21.07 50.05
CA GLU A 736 16.83 21.89 50.89
C GLU A 736 18.26 21.35 51.07
N ASP A 737 18.64 20.22 50.47
CA ASP A 737 20.00 19.70 50.60
C ASP A 737 20.78 19.87 49.29
N GLY A 738 21.70 20.86 49.30
CA GLY A 738 22.47 21.39 48.18
C GLY A 738 23.44 20.44 47.47
N HIS A 739 22.95 19.30 46.96
CA HIS A 739 23.66 18.45 46.00
C HIS A 739 22.75 18.12 44.81
N GLY A 740 22.69 19.05 43.86
CA GLY A 740 22.04 18.84 42.57
C GLY A 740 22.82 17.83 41.72
N VAL A 741 22.39 16.57 41.73
CA VAL A 741 22.65 15.67 40.61
C VAL A 741 21.84 16.22 39.44
N ALA A 742 22.52 16.74 38.43
CA ALA A 742 21.90 17.14 37.17
C ALA A 742 21.33 15.90 36.47
N ASN A 743 20.07 15.55 36.79
CA ASN A 743 19.30 14.62 35.98
C ASN A 743 18.91 15.34 34.68
N ASN A 744 19.80 15.24 33.70
CA ASN A 744 19.71 15.84 32.37
C ASN A 744 18.74 15.09 31.44
N HIS A 745 17.61 14.60 31.98
CA HIS A 745 16.54 14.00 31.17
C HIS A 745 15.51 15.10 30.86
N GLY A 746 15.61 15.69 29.67
CA GLY A 746 14.55 16.54 29.13
C GLY A 746 13.21 15.80 29.17
N ASN A 747 12.13 16.55 29.41
CA ASN A 747 10.81 15.93 29.44
C ASN A 747 10.46 15.43 28.03
N PRO A 748 9.93 14.20 27.88
CA PRO A 748 9.59 13.69 26.56
C PRO A 748 8.47 14.55 25.95
N SER A 749 8.69 15.03 24.73
CA SER A 749 7.79 15.92 24.00
C SER A 749 7.38 15.32 22.64
N CYS A 750 6.41 15.91 21.96
CA CYS A 750 6.03 15.47 20.62
C CYS A 750 5.49 16.61 19.75
N LEU A 751 5.52 16.42 18.43
CA LEU A 751 4.79 17.24 17.47
C LEU A 751 3.47 16.55 17.13
N LEU A 752 2.37 17.27 17.29
CA LEU A 752 1.06 16.87 16.84
C LEU A 752 0.72 17.60 15.54
N THR A 753 0.58 16.85 14.46
CA THR A 753 0.03 17.33 13.19
C THR A 753 -1.42 16.89 13.05
N VAL A 754 -2.33 17.85 12.92
CA VAL A 754 -3.77 17.63 12.73
C VAL A 754 -4.10 17.90 11.26
N GLY A 755 -4.70 16.93 10.58
CA GLY A 755 -5.13 17.05 9.18
C GLY A 755 -6.66 16.98 9.07
N LEU A 756 -7.27 18.04 8.53
CA LEU A 756 -8.70 18.13 8.26
C LEU A 756 -8.97 18.26 6.77
N GLN A 757 -10.04 17.63 6.30
CA GLN A 757 -10.49 17.72 4.91
C GLN A 757 -11.98 18.05 4.87
N VAL A 758 -12.37 18.92 3.95
CA VAL A 758 -13.76 19.33 3.74
C VAL A 758 -14.09 19.25 2.25
N HIS A 759 -15.18 18.57 1.93
CA HIS A 759 -15.75 18.58 0.57
C HIS A 759 -16.52 19.89 0.38
N VAL A 760 -15.94 20.81 -0.38
CA VAL A 760 -16.45 22.18 -0.54
C VAL A 760 -17.56 22.25 -1.58
N SER A 761 -17.43 21.47 -2.66
CA SER A 761 -18.41 21.45 -3.75
C SER A 761 -18.30 20.14 -4.51
N THR A 762 -19.43 19.61 -4.98
CA THR A 762 -19.49 18.50 -5.96
C THR A 762 -19.01 18.90 -7.35
N VAL A 763 -18.85 20.21 -7.61
CA VAL A 763 -18.38 20.75 -8.88
C VAL A 763 -16.87 21.04 -8.80
N PRO A 764 -16.00 20.32 -9.53
CA PRO A 764 -14.55 20.51 -9.44
C PRO A 764 -14.06 21.91 -9.88
N SER A 765 -14.87 22.64 -10.65
CA SER A 765 -14.58 24.01 -11.11
C SER A 765 -15.06 25.10 -10.14
N ALA A 766 -15.67 24.75 -9.01
CA ALA A 766 -16.10 25.71 -8.01
C ALA A 766 -14.93 26.55 -7.48
N LYS A 767 -15.21 27.80 -7.13
CA LYS A 767 -14.23 28.68 -6.45
C LYS A 767 -14.30 28.46 -4.95
N LEU A 768 -13.14 28.48 -4.30
CA LEU A 768 -13.05 28.42 -2.85
C LEU A 768 -13.59 29.73 -2.24
N GLY A 769 -14.58 29.62 -1.37
CA GLY A 769 -15.07 30.76 -0.59
C GLY A 769 -14.17 31.04 0.61
N LEU A 770 -13.92 32.32 0.90
CA LEU A 770 -13.14 32.75 2.07
C LEU A 770 -13.76 32.25 3.39
N SER A 771 -15.10 32.16 3.45
CA SER A 771 -15.84 31.61 4.60
C SER A 771 -15.48 30.15 4.91
N SER A 772 -15.27 29.31 3.89
CA SER A 772 -14.85 27.92 4.08
C SER A 772 -13.44 27.83 4.67
N VAL A 773 -12.54 28.72 4.24
CA VAL A 773 -11.17 28.82 4.79
C VAL A 773 -11.19 29.27 6.24
N THR A 774 -11.97 30.30 6.57
CA THR A 774 -12.09 30.77 7.96
C THR A 774 -12.71 29.69 8.86
N ALA A 775 -13.73 28.98 8.38
CA ALA A 775 -14.39 27.92 9.14
C ALA A 775 -13.44 26.75 9.45
N ILE A 776 -12.71 26.25 8.45
CA ILE A 776 -11.77 25.14 8.66
C ILE A 776 -10.61 25.54 9.57
N ASN A 777 -10.12 26.79 9.45
CA ASN A 777 -9.08 27.31 10.34
C ASN A 777 -9.56 27.38 11.79
N ASN A 778 -10.76 27.90 12.02
CA ASN A 778 -11.33 27.96 13.37
C ASN A 778 -11.54 26.56 13.97
N HIS A 779 -11.98 25.59 13.17
CA HIS A 779 -12.12 24.20 13.62
C HIS A 779 -10.78 23.59 14.00
N LEU A 780 -9.74 23.83 13.19
CA LEU A 780 -8.39 23.34 13.42
C LEU A 780 -7.80 23.92 14.72
N CYS A 781 -7.89 25.24 14.89
CA CYS A 781 -7.47 25.91 16.12
C CYS A 781 -8.22 25.38 17.34
N ASN A 782 -9.54 25.28 17.27
CA ASN A 782 -10.36 24.77 18.37
C ASN A 782 -9.99 23.32 18.74
N ALA A 783 -9.76 22.46 17.75
CA ALA A 783 -9.34 21.07 17.98
C ALA A 783 -8.00 21.01 18.74
N VAL A 784 -6.99 21.79 18.32
CA VAL A 784 -5.69 21.85 18.99
C VAL A 784 -5.84 22.36 20.43
N HIS A 785 -6.63 23.42 20.65
CA HIS A 785 -6.86 23.97 22.00
C HIS A 785 -7.54 22.95 22.93
N GLN A 786 -8.53 22.20 22.43
CA GLN A 786 -9.22 21.18 23.21
C GLN A 786 -8.29 20.01 23.58
N ILE A 787 -7.44 19.57 22.64
CA ILE A 787 -6.44 18.52 22.90
C ILE A 787 -5.48 18.97 24.01
N ASN A 788 -4.97 20.21 23.91
CA ASN A 788 -4.08 20.77 24.92
C ASN A 788 -4.75 20.85 26.30
N ALA A 789 -5.97 21.36 26.37
CA ALA A 789 -6.73 21.44 27.62
C ALA A 789 -6.99 20.05 28.24
N ALA A 790 -7.29 19.05 27.42
CA ALA A 790 -7.52 17.68 27.86
C ALA A 790 -6.23 17.00 28.38
N LEU A 791 -5.07 17.30 27.77
CA LEU A 791 -3.78 16.81 28.25
C LEU A 791 -3.37 17.47 29.57
N SER A 792 -3.49 18.79 29.68
CA SER A 792 -3.16 19.54 30.90
C SER A 792 -4.04 19.13 32.08
N SER A 793 -5.34 18.95 31.88
CA SER A 793 -6.25 18.46 32.94
C SER A 793 -5.93 17.03 33.38
N SER A 794 -5.55 16.15 32.45
CA SER A 794 -5.13 14.79 32.78
C SER A 794 -3.82 14.75 33.57
N ALA A 795 -2.89 15.68 33.30
CA ALA A 795 -1.65 15.81 34.05
C ALA A 795 -1.89 16.26 35.50
N THR A 796 -2.79 17.22 35.72
CA THR A 796 -3.16 17.71 37.07
C THR A 796 -3.83 16.62 37.91
N ILE A 797 -4.71 15.80 37.31
CA ILE A 797 -5.37 14.68 38.00
C ILE A 797 -4.35 13.60 38.40
N ASN A 798 -3.40 13.27 37.52
CA ASN A 798 -2.36 12.29 37.82
C ASN A 798 -1.39 12.80 38.89
N ALA A 799 -1.06 14.10 38.91
CA ALA A 799 -0.26 14.72 39.96
C ALA A 799 -0.96 14.70 41.32
N ALA A 800 -2.27 14.99 41.35
CA ALA A 800 -3.08 14.90 42.57
C ALA A 800 -3.18 13.45 43.10
N ALA A 801 -3.41 12.47 42.22
CA ALA A 801 -3.46 11.06 42.59
C ALA A 801 -2.10 10.48 43.04
N ALA A 802 -0.98 11.04 42.55
CA ALA A 802 0.36 10.69 43.01
C ALA A 802 0.68 11.29 44.39
N ALA A 803 0.18 12.51 44.67
CA ALA A 803 0.33 13.17 45.97
C ALA A 803 -0.49 12.52 47.10
N GLU A 804 -1.55 11.77 46.76
CA GLU A 804 -2.42 11.08 47.74
C GLU A 804 -1.96 9.65 48.09
N ARG A 805 -0.83 9.15 47.58
CA ARG A 805 -0.27 7.86 48.05
C ARG A 805 0.37 8.04 49.44
N PRO A 806 -0.12 7.39 50.51
CA PRO A 806 0.49 7.53 51.83
C PRO A 806 1.88 6.90 51.83
N SER A 807 2.87 7.65 52.32
CA SER A 807 4.24 7.18 52.49
C SER A 807 4.25 5.96 53.41
N ALA A 808 4.69 4.82 52.89
CA ALA A 808 4.92 3.63 53.71
C ALA A 808 6.10 3.94 54.65
N ALA A 809 5.81 3.97 55.96
CA ALA A 809 6.80 4.17 57.01
C ALA A 809 7.91 3.10 56.94
N PRO A 810 9.17 3.47 57.23
CA PRO A 810 10.29 2.53 57.20
C PRO A 810 10.18 1.56 58.38
N ARG A 811 10.19 0.25 58.11
CA ARG A 811 10.40 -0.76 59.16
C ARG A 811 11.87 -0.78 59.54
N GLN A 812 12.15 -0.51 60.82
CA GLN A 812 13.41 -0.82 61.49
C GLN A 812 13.63 -2.33 61.60
#